data_AF-A0AAJ0CE49-F1
#
_entry.id   AF-A0AAJ0CE49-F1
#
_cell.length_a   1.000
_cell.length_b   1.000
_cell.length_c   1.000
_cell.angle_alpha   90.00
_cell.angle_beta   90.00
_cell.angle_gamma   90.00
#
_symmetry.space_group_name_H-M   'P 1'
#
loop_
_entity.id
_entity.type
_entity.pdbx_description
1 polymer ?
#
loop_
_entity_poly.entity_id
_entity_poly.type
_entity_poly.pdbx_seq_one_letter_code
_entity_poly.pdbx_strand_id
1 'polypeptide(L)'
;MMKTLVSSNLPSSGAIPSGKLASIPDFDSLRASIPDKCARECYLAVHETVTHLGRAMQLGRHRLLIDRLNHFLDLNTLEAVASICRTDAELCTAFSVYFTTLEQAYHWPRADAVSTPTALHDHKLVIQMLYHAELRDVLDLNAFLASSGDQVVLFSENTAGTALRIAKSMIRKADLARKNDSPLHQKKQDRVNLLYRTCSQDWFIQGDYDNHQSHKEFGRLHDVIRTNGTQRSVQEIFETRGLHHLQMMPSLLSDLPSTTARIISVLDNLQIAVTLAREELFNMVVDEVVWGQTFAKFSKPVGFSNIGSGGADCPMFRMLDALCGRVDSSSKDMLLTELDMRSRHFPPNMRSLIHAVAAAPSIRSYVASEKASDELTHRFKALQQLMWDLYEMHRKKALRIVLSLRAGQLFTSSGTQNAKSPEGHICNSLRSAMNVRFGTDPLTRQIPAYGFSTPLLRGSDGTIQAATIRLVLATPLLVGPGDTVGVTVEVKPGELQTRTYSVTEVLKKDKSATVGDFQSATSVEICCRKAGQVSSYLCSQKGQFPIQITLQPKPQFRINGNSNSAEQTIFIAQGSAIGLFHSWLSGRSSLVGKYLLVVGARNLSMLAYADQLCNVLDKFKPNMRVLVSLSQATPEDKVYLGARGIEVFSGRVTSYLQSNTLPVARATFVCGSSEFGLNVARCLNQRHTSQAHALGPRLSSIRTSSLPDLRMHVASRPKGSALETAKLPSISKAELALHNSPGDAWISIGHTVYDISALFSFHPGGEKTLMCRAGLDADGMFNAVHEGSLEVASMLEQMAVGTLATASMEHQKRDKFLDNIVQIQNDLTNTSRFEQQPTGCSEQLSKAPPIEVIRGSLTQLVRGWTELLGVTAVSDTLVNKLQSALDDLMLRWDRKQTALYTEHLYDVERCALGVREIFDSQRIIVQGIHAAVDNLKEKLFASADDKEIYDISLFEMATTGILQSLETNL
;
A
#
# COMPACT_ATOMS: atom_id res chain seq x y z
N MET A 1 -31.00 4.35 10.88
CA MET A 1 -32.07 5.31 10.52
C MET A 1 -31.46 6.58 9.91
N MET A 2 -30.78 6.45 8.75
CA MET A 2 -30.18 7.54 7.97
C MET A 2 -30.11 7.07 6.50
N LYS A 3 -31.27 6.85 5.87
CA LYS A 3 -31.35 6.34 4.48
C LYS A 3 -32.33 7.10 3.58
N THR A 4 -32.80 8.27 3.99
CA THR A 4 -33.79 9.01 3.21
C THR A 4 -33.49 10.49 3.31
N LEU A 5 -32.74 11.01 2.34
CA LEU A 5 -32.69 12.42 1.90
C LEU A 5 -31.62 12.62 0.80
N VAL A 6 -31.59 11.76 -0.23
CA VAL A 6 -30.92 12.08 -1.50
C VAL A 6 -31.70 11.41 -2.63
N SER A 7 -32.82 11.99 -3.03
CA SER A 7 -33.36 11.78 -4.37
C SER A 7 -34.28 12.94 -4.73
N SER A 8 -34.33 13.25 -6.02
CA SER A 8 -35.11 14.31 -6.68
C SER A 8 -34.55 15.73 -6.55
N ASN A 9 -33.63 16.06 -7.46
CA ASN A 9 -33.68 17.26 -8.32
C ASN A 9 -32.44 17.26 -9.23
N LEU A 10 -32.54 16.60 -10.39
CA LEU A 10 -31.59 16.80 -11.49
C LEU A 10 -31.86 18.21 -12.06
N PRO A 11 -30.89 19.14 -12.05
CA PRO A 11 -31.07 20.42 -12.71
C PRO A 11 -31.14 20.21 -14.23
N SER A 12 -32.09 20.89 -14.86
CA SER A 12 -32.39 20.88 -16.30
C SER A 12 -31.33 21.55 -17.19
N SER A 13 -30.07 21.57 -16.76
CA SER A 13 -28.91 21.91 -17.58
C SER A 13 -27.79 20.93 -17.22
N GLY A 14 -27.38 20.07 -18.16
CA GLY A 14 -26.44 18.96 -17.95
C GLY A 14 -24.99 19.32 -17.59
N ALA A 15 -24.74 20.43 -16.88
CA ALA A 15 -23.44 20.81 -16.38
C ALA A 15 -23.19 20.18 -15.00
N ILE A 16 -22.13 19.36 -14.90
CA ILE A 16 -21.69 18.77 -13.63
C ILE A 16 -21.23 19.90 -12.69
N PRO A 17 -21.75 20.00 -11.45
CA PRO A 17 -21.32 21.03 -10.51
C PRO A 17 -19.81 21.03 -10.25
N SER A 18 -19.23 22.20 -9.99
CA SER A 18 -17.79 22.35 -9.71
C SER A 18 -17.34 21.38 -8.61
N GLY A 19 -16.32 20.55 -8.90
CA GLY A 19 -15.79 19.54 -7.98
C GLY A 19 -16.49 18.18 -7.96
N LYS A 20 -17.64 17.97 -8.61
CA LYS A 20 -18.31 16.65 -8.67
C LYS A 20 -17.88 15.79 -9.87
N LEU A 21 -17.95 14.47 -9.75
CA LEU A 21 -17.72 13.54 -10.87
C LEU A 21 -19.03 13.24 -11.62
N ALA A 22 -18.92 12.73 -12.85
CA ALA A 22 -20.09 12.28 -13.62
C ALA A 22 -20.68 11.01 -12.99
N SER A 23 -21.98 10.77 -13.17
CA SER A 23 -22.62 9.52 -12.73
C SER A 23 -22.07 8.33 -13.53
N ILE A 24 -22.01 7.18 -12.87
CA ILE A 24 -21.50 5.95 -13.48
C ILE A 24 -22.58 5.28 -14.32
N PRO A 25 -22.25 4.81 -15.53
CA PRO A 25 -23.21 4.12 -16.38
C PRO A 25 -23.77 2.84 -15.73
N ASP A 26 -25.09 2.66 -15.81
CA ASP A 26 -25.73 1.38 -15.55
C ASP A 26 -25.56 0.47 -16.77
N PHE A 27 -24.43 -0.25 -16.80
CA PHE A 27 -24.10 -1.12 -17.93
C PHE A 27 -25.12 -2.22 -18.19
N ASP A 28 -25.81 -2.74 -17.16
CA ASP A 28 -26.81 -3.79 -17.33
C ASP A 28 -28.08 -3.23 -17.98
N SER A 29 -28.55 -2.06 -17.53
CA SER A 29 -29.68 -1.36 -18.14
C SER A 29 -29.44 -1.01 -19.62
N LEU A 30 -28.22 -0.55 -19.95
CA LEU A 30 -27.81 -0.24 -21.32
C LEU A 30 -27.91 -1.42 -22.29
N ARG A 31 -27.88 -2.67 -21.81
CA ARG A 31 -28.04 -3.86 -22.68
C ARG A 31 -29.41 -3.92 -23.37
N ALA A 32 -30.44 -3.37 -22.73
CA ALA A 32 -31.82 -3.41 -23.22
C ALA A 32 -32.33 -2.06 -23.72
N SER A 33 -31.71 -0.94 -23.32
CA SER A 33 -32.24 0.40 -23.56
C SER A 33 -31.75 1.07 -24.84
N ILE A 34 -30.68 0.56 -25.49
CA ILE A 34 -30.11 1.17 -26.70
C ILE A 34 -31.07 0.98 -27.90
N PRO A 35 -31.67 2.04 -28.46
CA PRO A 35 -32.66 1.93 -29.52
C PRO A 35 -32.05 1.55 -30.88
N ASP A 36 -30.91 2.14 -31.25
CA ASP A 36 -30.23 1.85 -32.51
C ASP A 36 -29.69 0.42 -32.51
N LYS A 37 -30.08 -0.37 -33.51
CA LYS A 37 -29.73 -1.80 -33.59
C LYS A 37 -28.22 -2.01 -33.71
N CYS A 38 -27.55 -1.23 -34.55
CA CYS A 38 -26.11 -1.39 -34.81
C CYS A 38 -25.29 -0.97 -33.59
N ALA A 39 -25.64 0.14 -32.95
CA ALA A 39 -25.03 0.59 -31.70
C ALA A 39 -25.27 -0.41 -30.55
N ARG A 40 -26.47 -1.01 -30.48
CA ARG A 40 -26.79 -2.04 -29.48
C ARG A 40 -25.97 -3.31 -29.71
N GLU A 41 -25.85 -3.78 -30.94
CA GLU A 41 -25.01 -4.94 -31.28
C GLU A 41 -23.53 -4.67 -30.97
N CYS A 42 -23.03 -3.46 -31.27
CA CYS A 42 -21.68 -3.04 -30.90
C CYS A 42 -21.48 -3.01 -29.38
N TYR A 43 -22.42 -2.42 -28.63
CA TYR A 43 -22.37 -2.40 -27.18
C TYR A 43 -22.34 -3.82 -26.59
N LEU A 44 -23.21 -4.72 -27.07
CA LEU A 44 -23.27 -6.11 -26.60
C LEU A 44 -21.97 -6.87 -26.90
N ALA A 45 -21.39 -6.69 -28.10
CA ALA A 45 -20.12 -7.32 -28.45
C ALA A 45 -18.96 -6.82 -27.57
N VAL A 46 -18.90 -5.50 -27.31
CA VAL A 46 -17.92 -4.89 -26.40
C VAL A 46 -18.11 -5.40 -24.97
N HIS A 47 -19.35 -5.40 -24.46
CA HIS A 47 -19.72 -5.86 -23.14
C HIS A 47 -19.39 -7.35 -22.92
N GLU A 48 -19.69 -8.21 -23.91
CA GLU A 48 -19.31 -9.63 -23.88
C GLU A 48 -17.79 -9.80 -23.85
N THR A 49 -17.06 -9.04 -24.67
CA THR A 49 -15.59 -9.05 -24.69
C THR A 49 -15.03 -8.69 -23.31
N VAL A 50 -15.52 -7.60 -22.70
CA VAL A 50 -15.10 -7.16 -21.35
C VAL A 50 -15.46 -8.18 -20.28
N THR A 51 -16.62 -8.84 -20.41
CA THR A 51 -17.03 -9.95 -19.56
C THR A 51 -15.99 -11.07 -19.62
N HIS A 52 -15.58 -11.53 -20.79
CA HIS A 52 -14.63 -12.65 -20.88
C HIS A 52 -13.16 -12.25 -20.73
N LEU A 53 -12.86 -10.95 -20.70
CA LEU A 53 -11.51 -10.40 -20.67
C LEU A 53 -10.67 -10.96 -19.52
N GLY A 54 -11.19 -10.96 -18.28
CA GLY A 54 -10.42 -11.43 -17.12
C GLY A 54 -9.93 -12.87 -17.26
N ARG A 55 -10.78 -13.76 -17.76
CA ARG A 55 -10.42 -15.17 -17.99
C ARG A 55 -9.43 -15.33 -19.13
N ALA A 56 -9.64 -14.58 -20.23
CA ALA A 56 -8.69 -14.54 -21.32
C ALA A 56 -7.33 -14.01 -20.87
N MET A 57 -7.28 -13.02 -19.97
CA MET A 57 -6.03 -12.52 -19.38
C MET A 57 -5.36 -13.56 -18.49
N GLN A 58 -6.11 -14.33 -17.71
CA GLN A 58 -5.54 -15.41 -16.90
C GLN A 58 -4.84 -16.47 -17.75
N LEU A 59 -5.42 -16.76 -18.92
CA LEU A 59 -4.86 -17.66 -19.92
C LEU A 59 -3.78 -17.00 -20.80
N GLY A 60 -3.58 -15.70 -20.68
CA GLY A 60 -2.68 -14.93 -21.55
C GLY A 60 -3.07 -14.86 -23.01
N ARG A 61 -4.38 -14.72 -23.27
CA ARG A 61 -5.03 -14.75 -24.58
C ARG A 61 -5.99 -13.60 -24.81
N HIS A 62 -5.95 -12.57 -23.97
CA HIS A 62 -6.79 -11.38 -24.10
C HIS A 62 -6.57 -10.61 -25.40
N ARG A 63 -5.35 -10.59 -25.97
CA ARG A 63 -5.11 -9.97 -27.29
C ARG A 63 -5.94 -10.66 -28.37
N LEU A 64 -5.97 -11.98 -28.41
CA LEU A 64 -6.79 -12.74 -29.37
C LEU A 64 -8.28 -12.45 -29.18
N LEU A 65 -8.74 -12.27 -27.94
CA LEU A 65 -10.13 -11.93 -27.65
C LEU A 65 -10.47 -10.52 -28.17
N ILE A 66 -9.59 -9.56 -27.93
CA ILE A 66 -9.74 -8.17 -28.40
C ILE A 66 -9.64 -8.08 -29.92
N ASP A 67 -8.76 -8.87 -30.54
CA ASP A 67 -8.63 -8.92 -31.99
C ASP A 67 -9.92 -9.41 -32.64
N ARG A 68 -10.61 -10.41 -32.06
CA ARG A 68 -11.94 -10.84 -32.54
C ARG A 68 -12.96 -9.70 -32.49
N LEU A 69 -13.02 -8.94 -31.39
CA LEU A 69 -13.86 -7.76 -31.31
C LEU A 69 -13.47 -6.71 -32.36
N ASN A 70 -12.18 -6.48 -32.58
CA ASN A 70 -11.71 -5.51 -33.57
C ASN A 70 -12.17 -5.86 -34.99
N HIS A 71 -12.33 -7.13 -35.35
CA HIS A 71 -12.89 -7.51 -36.66
C HIS A 71 -14.39 -7.20 -36.79
N PHE A 72 -15.12 -7.09 -35.67
CA PHE A 72 -16.51 -6.65 -35.64
C PHE A 72 -16.65 -5.12 -35.74
N LEU A 73 -15.63 -4.37 -35.30
CA LEU A 73 -15.61 -2.91 -35.36
C LEU A 73 -15.35 -2.43 -36.79
N ASP A 74 -16.30 -1.73 -37.39
CA ASP A 74 -16.22 -1.19 -38.75
C ASP A 74 -16.72 0.27 -38.83
N LEU A 75 -16.87 0.80 -40.05
CA LEU A 75 -17.39 2.15 -40.26
C LEU A 75 -18.86 2.28 -39.84
N ASN A 76 -19.67 1.24 -40.02
CA ASN A 76 -21.09 1.26 -39.66
C ASN A 76 -21.27 1.33 -38.14
N THR A 77 -20.53 0.50 -37.39
CA THR A 77 -20.54 0.53 -35.92
C THR A 77 -20.02 1.86 -35.40
N LEU A 78 -18.96 2.41 -36.02
CA LEU A 78 -18.39 3.70 -35.64
C LEU A 78 -19.41 4.83 -35.78
N GLU A 79 -20.14 4.86 -36.89
CA GLU A 79 -21.16 5.86 -37.18
C GLU A 79 -22.38 5.74 -36.27
N ALA A 80 -22.88 4.51 -36.09
CA ALA A 80 -24.02 4.23 -35.23
C ALA A 80 -23.73 4.65 -33.78
N VAL A 81 -22.58 4.25 -33.25
CA VAL A 81 -22.11 4.60 -31.90
C VAL A 81 -21.91 6.12 -31.76
N ALA A 82 -21.27 6.77 -32.75
CA ALA A 82 -21.07 8.21 -32.71
C ALA A 82 -22.39 8.99 -32.72
N SER A 83 -23.37 8.55 -33.54
CA SER A 83 -24.68 9.19 -33.66
C SER A 83 -25.43 9.19 -32.33
N ILE A 84 -25.54 8.02 -31.69
CA ILE A 84 -26.29 7.89 -30.44
C ILE A 84 -25.58 8.58 -29.26
N CYS A 85 -24.24 8.54 -29.20
CA CYS A 85 -23.46 9.17 -28.13
C CYS A 85 -23.57 10.70 -28.12
N ARG A 86 -24.07 11.33 -29.19
CA ARG A 86 -24.37 12.77 -29.19
C ARG A 86 -25.54 13.12 -28.28
N THR A 87 -26.51 12.21 -28.18
CA THR A 87 -27.77 12.43 -27.46
C THR A 87 -27.84 11.65 -26.16
N ASP A 88 -27.02 10.60 -26.01
CA ASP A 88 -26.95 9.76 -24.83
C ASP A 88 -25.55 9.85 -24.18
N ALA A 89 -25.46 10.68 -23.14
CA ALA A 89 -24.21 10.91 -22.40
C ALA A 89 -23.80 9.70 -21.54
N GLU A 90 -24.76 8.89 -21.08
CA GLU A 90 -24.49 7.71 -20.27
C GLU A 90 -23.84 6.62 -21.14
N LEU A 91 -24.42 6.35 -22.31
CA LEU A 91 -23.85 5.42 -23.29
C LEU A 91 -22.48 5.89 -23.81
N CYS A 92 -22.31 7.20 -24.05
CA CYS A 92 -21.01 7.76 -24.43
C CYS A 92 -19.93 7.51 -23.35
N THR A 93 -20.31 7.66 -22.08
CA THR A 93 -19.44 7.36 -20.93
C THR A 93 -19.11 5.87 -20.87
N ALA A 94 -20.10 4.99 -21.09
CA ALA A 94 -19.91 3.54 -21.11
C ALA A 94 -18.90 3.09 -22.18
N PHE A 95 -19.05 3.54 -23.42
CA PHE A 95 -18.10 3.24 -24.49
C PHE A 95 -16.71 3.83 -24.22
N SER A 96 -16.63 5.03 -23.64
CA SER A 96 -15.36 5.66 -23.26
C SER A 96 -14.59 4.75 -22.31
N VAL A 97 -15.27 4.20 -21.31
CA VAL A 97 -14.69 3.26 -20.34
C VAL A 97 -14.27 1.95 -21.01
N TYR A 98 -15.16 1.32 -21.78
CA TYR A 98 -14.89 0.01 -22.35
C TYR A 98 -13.74 0.04 -23.35
N PHE A 99 -13.75 0.95 -24.34
CA PHE A 99 -12.67 1.04 -25.32
C PHE A 99 -11.33 1.40 -24.69
N THR A 100 -11.36 2.24 -23.65
CA THR A 100 -10.18 2.53 -22.85
C THR A 100 -9.67 1.26 -22.18
N THR A 101 -10.51 0.53 -21.45
CA THR A 101 -10.14 -0.74 -20.77
C THR A 101 -9.56 -1.78 -21.73
N LEU A 102 -10.17 -1.93 -22.91
CA LEU A 102 -9.71 -2.86 -23.94
C LEU A 102 -8.33 -2.47 -24.49
N GLU A 103 -8.11 -1.19 -24.79
CA GLU A 103 -6.79 -0.70 -25.18
C GLU A 103 -5.75 -0.98 -24.08
N GLN A 104 -6.08 -0.69 -22.81
CA GLN A 104 -5.17 -0.95 -21.68
C GLN A 104 -4.75 -2.42 -21.61
N ALA A 105 -5.73 -3.32 -21.68
CA ALA A 105 -5.49 -4.76 -21.63
C ALA A 105 -4.62 -5.22 -22.82
N TYR A 106 -4.85 -4.68 -24.01
CA TYR A 106 -4.08 -5.03 -25.21
C TYR A 106 -2.58 -4.75 -25.08
N HIS A 107 -2.22 -3.62 -24.47
CA HIS A 107 -0.82 -3.21 -24.24
C HIS A 107 -0.12 -3.98 -23.12
N TRP A 108 -0.83 -4.87 -22.43
CA TRP A 108 -0.26 -5.74 -21.40
C TRP A 108 -0.01 -7.16 -21.97
N PRO A 109 1.08 -7.87 -21.59
CA PRO A 109 2.28 -7.37 -20.94
C PRO A 109 3.13 -6.51 -21.91
N ARG A 110 4.01 -5.67 -21.38
CA ARG A 110 4.77 -4.63 -22.12
C ARG A 110 6.03 -5.12 -22.83
N ALA A 111 6.23 -6.44 -22.94
CA ALA A 111 7.45 -7.00 -23.51
C ALA A 111 7.67 -6.54 -24.96
N ASP A 112 6.58 -6.32 -25.70
CA ASP A 112 6.59 -5.93 -27.11
C ASP A 112 5.92 -4.57 -27.32
N ALA A 113 6.49 -3.73 -28.19
CA ALA A 113 5.89 -2.47 -28.60
C ALA A 113 4.70 -2.75 -29.55
N VAL A 114 3.56 -3.18 -29.00
CA VAL A 114 2.35 -3.43 -29.77
C VAL A 114 1.60 -2.12 -30.02
N SER A 115 0.97 -2.00 -31.19
CA SER A 115 0.05 -0.90 -31.52
C SER A 115 -1.39 -1.34 -31.26
N THR A 116 -2.23 -0.43 -30.77
CA THR A 116 -3.67 -0.69 -30.62
C THR A 116 -4.25 -1.05 -32.01
N PRO A 117 -5.13 -2.07 -32.12
CA PRO A 117 -5.82 -2.37 -33.37
C PRO A 117 -6.56 -1.14 -33.93
N THR A 118 -6.46 -0.91 -35.24
CA THR A 118 -6.89 0.34 -35.87
C THR A 118 -8.36 0.66 -35.62
N ALA A 119 -9.27 -0.32 -35.74
CA ALA A 119 -10.70 -0.07 -35.58
C ALA A 119 -11.04 0.26 -34.12
N LEU A 120 -10.48 -0.48 -33.16
CA LEU A 120 -10.59 -0.15 -31.73
C LEU A 120 -10.05 1.26 -31.42
N HIS A 121 -8.90 1.62 -32.00
CA HIS A 121 -8.30 2.93 -31.80
C HIS A 121 -9.18 4.05 -32.37
N ASP A 122 -9.72 3.88 -33.58
CA ASP A 122 -10.58 4.86 -34.23
C ASP A 122 -11.90 5.05 -33.46
N HIS A 123 -12.54 3.96 -33.00
CA HIS A 123 -13.72 4.03 -32.12
C HIS A 123 -13.43 4.78 -30.84
N LYS A 124 -12.30 4.48 -30.19
CA LYS A 124 -11.87 5.19 -28.99
C LYS A 124 -11.70 6.69 -29.28
N LEU A 125 -11.00 7.09 -30.33
CA LEU A 125 -10.76 8.50 -30.66
C LEU A 125 -12.07 9.27 -30.88
N VAL A 126 -13.01 8.69 -31.62
CA VAL A 126 -14.32 9.32 -31.87
C VAL A 126 -15.08 9.49 -30.56
N ILE A 127 -15.13 8.45 -29.73
CA ILE A 127 -15.78 8.53 -28.42
C ILE A 127 -15.13 9.59 -27.53
N GLN A 128 -13.80 9.69 -27.47
CA GLN A 128 -13.12 10.72 -26.67
C GLN A 128 -13.46 12.14 -27.15
N MET A 129 -13.54 12.35 -28.47
CA MET A 129 -13.94 13.63 -29.05
C MET A 129 -15.38 14.02 -28.68
N LEU A 130 -16.29 13.03 -28.56
CA LEU A 130 -17.68 13.25 -28.16
C LEU A 130 -17.82 13.41 -26.66
N TYR A 131 -17.09 12.63 -25.86
CA TYR A 131 -17.21 12.56 -24.42
C TYR A 131 -16.78 13.86 -23.73
N HIS A 132 -15.64 14.42 -24.13
CA HIS A 132 -15.08 15.61 -23.50
C HIS A 132 -15.66 16.91 -24.06
N ALA A 133 -16.20 17.76 -23.18
CA ALA A 133 -16.75 19.06 -23.57
C ALA A 133 -15.76 19.90 -24.39
N GLU A 134 -14.50 20.02 -23.96
CA GLU A 134 -13.50 20.83 -24.67
C GLU A 134 -13.08 20.28 -26.04
N LEU A 135 -13.30 18.99 -26.28
CA LEU A 135 -13.09 18.37 -27.59
C LEU A 135 -14.34 18.50 -28.46
N ARG A 136 -15.52 18.35 -27.86
CA ARG A 136 -16.82 18.58 -28.51
C ARG A 136 -16.93 20.02 -29.01
N ASP A 137 -16.51 21.01 -28.23
CA ASP A 137 -16.43 22.41 -28.66
C ASP A 137 -15.58 22.59 -29.94
N VAL A 138 -14.53 21.78 -30.11
CA VAL A 138 -13.70 21.80 -31.32
C VAL A 138 -14.46 21.20 -32.51
N LEU A 139 -15.24 20.15 -32.29
CA LEU A 139 -16.12 19.58 -33.32
C LEU A 139 -17.17 20.60 -33.76
N ASP A 140 -17.86 21.20 -32.79
CA ASP A 140 -18.97 22.14 -33.02
C ASP A 140 -18.49 23.42 -33.72
N LEU A 141 -17.34 23.96 -33.31
CA LEU A 141 -16.72 25.11 -33.97
C LEU A 141 -16.32 24.81 -35.43
N ASN A 142 -15.80 23.62 -35.70
CA ASN A 142 -15.46 23.23 -37.08
C ASN A 142 -16.73 23.04 -37.94
N ALA A 143 -17.80 22.48 -37.38
CA ALA A 143 -19.09 22.36 -38.06
C ALA A 143 -19.71 23.74 -38.36
N PHE A 144 -19.59 24.69 -37.42
CA PHE A 144 -20.01 26.08 -37.62
C PHE A 144 -19.20 26.79 -38.70
N LEU A 145 -17.88 26.67 -38.70
CA LEU A 145 -17.01 27.27 -39.72
C LEU A 145 -17.26 26.68 -41.11
N ALA A 146 -17.54 25.38 -41.21
CA ALA A 146 -17.89 24.72 -42.47
C ALA A 146 -19.25 25.18 -43.04
N SER A 147 -20.17 25.63 -42.20
CA SER A 147 -21.48 26.16 -42.62
C SER A 147 -21.48 27.66 -42.91
N SER A 148 -20.43 28.39 -42.51
CA SER A 148 -20.37 29.86 -42.55
C SER A 148 -19.38 30.45 -43.59
N GLY A 149 -18.67 29.63 -44.37
CA GLY A 149 -17.57 30.07 -45.24
C GLY A 149 -17.61 29.49 -46.67
N ASP A 150 -17.44 30.37 -47.65
CA ASP A 150 -17.59 30.22 -49.10
C ASP A 150 -16.46 29.39 -49.78
N GLN A 151 -16.30 28.13 -49.35
CA GLN A 151 -15.66 27.10 -50.16
C GLN A 151 -16.49 25.82 -50.11
N VAL A 152 -17.14 25.52 -51.23
CA VAL A 152 -17.64 24.19 -51.56
C VAL A 152 -16.45 23.23 -51.55
N VAL A 153 -16.23 22.56 -50.42
CA VAL A 153 -15.46 21.32 -50.38
C VAL A 153 -16.45 20.20 -50.12
N LEU A 154 -16.75 19.48 -51.20
CA LEU A 154 -17.34 18.15 -51.22
C LEU A 154 -16.72 17.28 -50.11
N PHE A 155 -17.48 16.97 -49.06
CA PHE A 155 -17.67 15.63 -48.48
C PHE A 155 -18.75 15.77 -47.40
N SER A 156 -19.88 15.07 -47.56
CA SER A 156 -20.86 14.86 -46.49
C SER A 156 -20.25 13.92 -45.45
N GLU A 157 -19.22 14.35 -44.73
CA GLU A 157 -18.67 13.55 -43.63
C GLU A 157 -19.68 13.56 -42.48
N ASN A 158 -20.14 12.37 -42.09
CA ASN A 158 -20.91 12.19 -40.86
C ASN A 158 -20.08 12.58 -39.62
N THR A 159 -20.75 12.67 -38.46
CA THR A 159 -20.13 13.08 -37.19
C THR A 159 -18.86 12.26 -36.87
N ALA A 160 -18.89 10.95 -37.11
CA ALA A 160 -17.77 10.05 -36.86
C ALA A 160 -16.55 10.40 -37.72
N GLY A 161 -16.73 10.57 -39.04
CA GLY A 161 -15.65 10.92 -39.96
C GLY A 161 -15.00 12.27 -39.61
N THR A 162 -15.82 13.29 -39.30
CA THR A 162 -15.33 14.61 -38.88
C THR A 162 -14.53 14.52 -37.59
N ALA A 163 -15.05 13.82 -36.57
CA ALA A 163 -14.38 13.66 -35.30
C ALA A 163 -13.04 12.93 -35.44
N LEU A 164 -13.02 11.84 -36.21
CA LEU A 164 -11.82 11.05 -36.46
C LEU A 164 -10.75 11.84 -37.20
N ARG A 165 -11.12 12.62 -38.23
CA ARG A 165 -10.21 13.48 -38.99
C ARG A 165 -9.57 14.55 -38.11
N ILE A 166 -10.37 15.23 -37.29
CA ILE A 166 -9.87 16.25 -36.34
C ILE A 166 -8.93 15.60 -35.33
N ALA A 167 -9.33 14.46 -34.77
CA ALA A 167 -8.51 13.71 -33.81
C ALA A 167 -7.14 13.33 -34.39
N LYS A 168 -7.12 12.68 -35.56
CA LYS A 168 -5.88 12.28 -36.25
C LYS A 168 -5.01 13.49 -36.60
N SER A 169 -5.61 14.63 -36.99
CA SER A 169 -4.89 15.89 -37.24
C SER A 169 -4.21 16.44 -35.98
N MET A 170 -4.92 16.44 -34.84
CA MET A 170 -4.36 16.87 -33.56
C MET A 170 -3.17 16.00 -33.12
N ILE A 171 -3.31 14.67 -33.22
CA ILE A 171 -2.23 13.72 -32.88
C ILE A 171 -1.02 13.92 -33.81
N ARG A 172 -1.24 14.03 -35.12
CA ARG A 172 -0.16 14.26 -36.09
C ARG A 172 0.60 15.56 -35.81
N LYS A 173 -0.11 16.64 -35.49
CA LYS A 173 0.52 17.93 -35.13
C LYS A 173 1.36 17.80 -33.86
N ALA A 174 0.90 17.05 -32.86
CA ALA A 174 1.66 16.81 -31.64
C ALA A 174 2.89 15.94 -31.86
N ASP A 175 2.77 14.89 -32.68
CA ASP A 175 3.93 14.05 -33.04
C ASP A 175 4.98 14.84 -33.83
N LEU A 176 4.55 15.67 -34.78
CA LEU A 176 5.44 16.56 -35.53
C LEU A 176 6.12 17.59 -34.62
N ALA A 177 5.36 18.22 -33.72
CA ALA A 177 5.89 19.13 -32.70
C ALA A 177 7.00 18.46 -31.89
N ARG A 178 6.77 17.24 -31.38
CA ARG A 178 7.77 16.44 -30.66
C ARG A 178 9.00 16.13 -31.51
N LYS A 179 8.82 15.66 -32.75
CA LYS A 179 9.92 15.32 -33.65
C LYS A 179 10.80 16.53 -34.00
N ASN A 180 10.19 17.70 -34.08
CA ASN A 180 10.86 18.96 -34.42
C ASN A 180 11.38 19.72 -33.20
N ASP A 181 11.34 19.11 -32.02
CA ASP A 181 11.67 19.75 -30.74
C ASP A 181 11.00 21.15 -30.56
N SER A 182 9.75 21.29 -31.02
CA SER A 182 8.98 22.54 -30.97
C SER A 182 7.63 22.36 -30.23
N PRO A 183 7.49 22.75 -28.95
CA PRO A 183 6.29 22.45 -28.16
C PRO A 183 5.03 23.15 -28.69
N LEU A 184 3.89 22.46 -28.61
CA LEU A 184 2.59 23.05 -28.93
C LEU A 184 2.21 24.10 -27.87
N HIS A 185 1.45 25.12 -28.29
CA HIS A 185 0.80 26.03 -27.35
C HIS A 185 -0.04 25.25 -26.31
N GLN A 186 0.03 25.64 -25.04
CA GLN A 186 -0.49 24.87 -23.90
C GLN A 186 -1.93 24.36 -24.11
N LYS A 187 -2.87 25.24 -24.50
CA LYS A 187 -4.28 24.86 -24.79
C LYS A 187 -4.42 23.77 -25.87
N LYS A 188 -3.52 23.74 -26.87
CA LYS A 188 -3.53 22.70 -27.92
C LYS A 188 -2.93 21.39 -27.40
N GLN A 189 -1.86 21.47 -26.60
CA GLN A 189 -1.28 20.30 -25.95
C GLN A 189 -2.27 19.65 -24.97
N ASP A 190 -3.02 20.44 -24.20
CA ASP A 190 -4.05 19.94 -23.28
C ASP A 190 -5.15 19.18 -24.02
N ARG A 191 -5.61 19.70 -25.15
CA ARG A 191 -6.61 19.01 -26.01
C ARG A 191 -6.05 17.73 -26.62
N VAL A 192 -4.79 17.72 -27.05
CA VAL A 192 -4.13 16.49 -27.51
C VAL A 192 -4.02 15.49 -26.37
N ASN A 193 -3.67 15.92 -25.16
CA ASN A 193 -3.59 15.05 -24.00
C ASN A 193 -4.97 14.47 -23.65
N LEU A 194 -6.03 15.29 -23.72
CA LEU A 194 -7.43 14.92 -23.50
C LEU A 194 -7.90 13.88 -24.52
N LEU A 195 -7.56 14.08 -25.79
CA LEU A 195 -7.88 13.16 -26.88
C LEU A 195 -7.09 11.86 -26.81
N TYR A 196 -5.77 11.97 -26.62
CA TYR A 196 -4.89 10.82 -26.55
C TYR A 196 -5.04 10.09 -25.23
N ARG A 197 -5.82 10.60 -24.26
CA ARG A 197 -5.95 10.07 -22.89
C ARG A 197 -5.80 8.57 -22.93
N THR A 198 -4.55 8.20 -22.70
CA THR A 198 -4.11 6.87 -22.40
C THR A 198 -4.43 6.83 -20.94
N CYS A 199 -5.68 6.52 -20.60
CA CYS A 199 -5.99 5.63 -19.49
C CYS A 199 -5.50 6.06 -18.09
N SER A 200 -4.91 7.23 -17.92
CA SER A 200 -4.07 7.52 -16.76
C SER A 200 -4.87 8.06 -15.60
N GLN A 201 -6.11 8.52 -15.82
CA GLN A 201 -6.91 9.17 -14.78
C GLN A 201 -8.44 9.04 -14.96
N ASP A 202 -8.95 8.08 -15.73
CA ASP A 202 -10.41 7.82 -15.75
C ASP A 202 -10.90 7.07 -14.50
N TRP A 203 -10.02 6.70 -13.57
CA TRP A 203 -10.38 6.08 -12.28
C TRP A 203 -11.44 6.87 -11.51
N PHE A 204 -11.47 8.19 -11.70
CA PHE A 204 -12.39 9.09 -11.01
C PHE A 204 -13.87 8.89 -11.41
N ILE A 205 -14.18 8.22 -12.53
CA ILE A 205 -15.57 8.09 -13.03
C ILE A 205 -15.94 6.60 -13.26
N GLN A 206 -15.10 5.67 -12.78
CA GLN A 206 -15.16 4.24 -13.15
C GLN A 206 -15.97 3.33 -12.20
N GLY A 207 -16.83 3.86 -11.34
CA GLY A 207 -17.74 3.01 -10.54
C GLY A 207 -18.59 3.82 -9.58
N ASP A 208 -19.89 3.51 -9.48
CA ASP A 208 -20.68 3.96 -8.34
C ASP A 208 -20.20 3.15 -7.16
N TYR A 209 -19.44 3.81 -6.28
CA TYR A 209 -18.72 3.18 -5.18
C TYR A 209 -19.65 2.56 -4.12
N ASP A 210 -20.95 2.88 -4.16
CA ASP A 210 -21.99 2.22 -3.35
C ASP A 210 -22.64 1.02 -4.07
N ASN A 211 -22.29 0.77 -5.33
CA ASN A 211 -22.85 -0.29 -6.17
C ASN A 211 -21.78 -1.33 -6.59
N HIS A 212 -21.80 -2.48 -5.91
CA HIS A 212 -20.90 -3.62 -6.19
C HIS A 212 -20.98 -4.13 -7.64
N GLN A 213 -22.10 -3.93 -8.35
CA GLN A 213 -22.25 -4.36 -9.75
C GLN A 213 -21.44 -3.47 -10.70
N SER A 214 -21.33 -2.17 -10.40
CA SER A 214 -20.49 -1.20 -11.11
C SER A 214 -18.98 -1.46 -10.94
N HIS A 215 -18.58 -2.57 -10.31
CA HIS A 215 -17.17 -2.96 -10.20
C HIS A 215 -16.88 -4.25 -10.99
N LYS A 216 -17.90 -5.07 -11.26
CA LYS A 216 -17.74 -6.30 -12.06
C LYS A 216 -17.45 -6.01 -13.55
N GLU A 217 -17.95 -4.88 -14.03
CA GLU A 217 -17.83 -4.40 -15.41
C GLU A 217 -16.57 -3.53 -15.63
N PHE A 218 -16.08 -2.92 -14.55
CA PHE A 218 -14.90 -2.06 -14.56
C PHE A 218 -13.70 -2.83 -14.01
N GLY A 219 -13.00 -3.54 -14.90
CA GLY A 219 -11.71 -4.10 -14.54
C GLY A 219 -11.78 -5.47 -13.87
N ARG A 220 -12.30 -6.47 -14.59
CA ARG A 220 -11.85 -7.86 -14.34
C ARG A 220 -10.32 -7.96 -14.38
N LEU A 221 -9.64 -7.11 -15.15
CA LEU A 221 -8.20 -6.92 -15.06
C LEU A 221 -7.80 -6.53 -13.62
N HIS A 222 -8.34 -5.46 -13.05
CA HIS A 222 -8.00 -4.94 -11.72
C HIS A 222 -8.36 -5.86 -10.54
N ASP A 223 -9.46 -6.60 -10.63
CA ASP A 223 -9.89 -7.59 -9.62
C ASP A 223 -9.06 -8.89 -9.69
N VAL A 224 -8.76 -9.37 -10.91
CA VAL A 224 -7.87 -10.54 -11.13
C VAL A 224 -6.44 -10.22 -10.72
N ILE A 225 -5.98 -8.99 -10.92
CA ILE A 225 -4.58 -8.60 -10.68
C ILE A 225 -4.37 -7.83 -9.38
N ARG A 226 -5.41 -7.64 -8.56
CA ARG A 226 -5.35 -6.92 -7.27
C ARG A 226 -4.71 -5.51 -7.39
N THR A 227 -4.87 -4.82 -8.53
CA THR A 227 -4.26 -3.49 -8.78
C THR A 227 -5.17 -2.30 -8.54
N ASN A 228 -6.38 -2.50 -8.02
CA ASN A 228 -7.13 -1.40 -7.39
C ASN A 228 -6.36 -0.95 -6.15
N GLY A 229 -5.42 -0.06 -6.44
CA GLY A 229 -4.42 0.48 -5.52
C GLY A 229 -5.01 1.64 -4.76
N THR A 230 -4.71 1.66 -3.47
CA THR A 230 -4.54 2.81 -2.58
C THR A 230 -5.28 4.08 -2.96
N GLN A 231 -4.90 4.71 -4.07
CA GLN A 231 -5.41 5.98 -4.55
C GLN A 231 -6.91 6.00 -4.73
N ARG A 232 -7.51 4.90 -5.21
CA ARG A 232 -8.95 4.84 -5.47
C ARG A 232 -9.75 4.93 -4.16
N SER A 233 -9.59 3.97 -3.25
CA SER A 233 -10.32 3.94 -1.98
C SER A 233 -10.00 5.16 -1.10
N VAL A 234 -8.76 5.64 -1.13
CA VAL A 234 -8.36 6.89 -0.48
C VAL A 234 -9.08 8.10 -1.07
N GLN A 235 -9.21 8.17 -2.40
CA GLN A 235 -9.93 9.23 -3.08
C GLN A 235 -11.43 9.16 -2.79
N GLU A 236 -12.05 7.98 -2.78
CA GLU A 236 -13.46 7.77 -2.46
C GLU A 236 -13.81 8.29 -1.06
N ILE A 237 -12.98 7.93 -0.07
CA ILE A 237 -13.09 8.44 1.30
C ILE A 237 -13.04 9.97 1.30
N PHE A 238 -12.11 10.53 0.52
CA PHE A 238 -11.91 11.97 0.47
C PHE A 238 -13.02 12.71 -0.29
N GLU A 239 -13.55 12.14 -1.36
CA GLU A 239 -14.69 12.66 -2.11
C GLU A 239 -15.93 12.71 -1.21
N THR A 240 -16.19 11.62 -0.50
CA THR A 240 -17.36 11.49 0.38
C THR A 240 -17.30 12.43 1.59
N ARG A 241 -16.11 12.73 2.11
CA ARG A 241 -15.94 13.38 3.43
C ARG A 241 -15.14 14.67 3.46
N GLY A 242 -14.31 14.93 2.45
CA GLY A 242 -13.36 16.07 2.43
C GLY A 242 -13.66 17.10 1.35
N LEU A 243 -14.08 16.65 0.16
CA LEU A 243 -14.25 17.50 -1.02
C LEU A 243 -15.23 18.65 -0.80
N HIS A 244 -16.37 18.41 -0.14
CA HIS A 244 -17.35 19.45 0.14
C HIS A 244 -16.75 20.62 0.93
N HIS A 245 -15.89 20.31 1.91
CA HIS A 245 -15.23 21.33 2.72
C HIS A 245 -14.20 22.13 1.92
N LEU A 246 -13.48 21.48 0.99
CA LEU A 246 -12.55 22.16 0.09
C LEU A 246 -13.25 23.09 -0.91
N GLN A 247 -14.45 22.73 -1.39
CA GLN A 247 -15.24 23.59 -2.27
C GLN A 247 -15.58 24.94 -1.62
N MET A 248 -15.70 24.98 -0.29
CA MET A 248 -15.96 26.22 0.45
C MET A 248 -14.70 27.09 0.64
N MET A 249 -13.51 26.50 0.56
CA MET A 249 -12.27 27.17 0.93
C MET A 249 -11.97 28.44 0.14
N PRO A 250 -12.12 28.52 -1.20
CA PRO A 250 -11.80 29.75 -1.93
C PRO A 250 -12.54 30.98 -1.39
N SER A 251 -13.83 30.83 -1.05
CA SER A 251 -14.66 31.90 -0.50
C SER A 251 -14.35 32.23 0.96
N LEU A 252 -14.03 31.23 1.78
CA LEU A 252 -13.64 31.49 3.18
C LEU A 252 -12.28 32.19 3.20
N LEU A 253 -11.34 31.69 2.40
CA LEU A 253 -9.97 32.18 2.40
C LEU A 253 -9.85 33.64 1.95
N SER A 254 -10.75 34.13 1.09
CA SER A 254 -10.75 35.53 0.65
C SER A 254 -11.10 36.53 1.75
N ASP A 255 -11.70 36.09 2.86
CA ASP A 255 -12.11 36.93 4.00
C ASP A 255 -11.55 36.33 5.32
N LEU A 256 -10.23 36.14 5.32
CA LEU A 256 -9.53 35.29 6.28
C LEU A 256 -9.58 35.75 7.75
N PRO A 257 -9.75 37.05 8.11
CA PRO A 257 -10.03 37.39 9.50
C PRO A 257 -11.45 36.98 9.91
N SER A 258 -12.46 37.37 9.12
CA SER A 258 -13.88 37.29 9.48
C SER A 258 -14.44 35.86 9.44
N THR A 259 -13.79 34.96 8.72
CA THR A 259 -14.25 33.57 8.53
C THR A 259 -13.49 32.53 9.35
N THR A 260 -12.60 32.95 10.24
CA THR A 260 -11.72 32.07 11.04
C THR A 260 -12.44 30.89 11.70
N ALA A 261 -13.60 31.13 12.35
CA ALA A 261 -14.37 30.09 13.01
C ALA A 261 -14.88 29.00 12.03
N ARG A 262 -15.28 29.41 10.82
CA ARG A 262 -15.73 28.48 9.77
C ARG A 262 -14.55 27.70 9.19
N ILE A 263 -13.39 28.32 9.05
CA ILE A 263 -12.15 27.65 8.62
C ILE A 263 -11.75 26.59 9.65
N ILE A 264 -11.79 26.89 10.94
CA ILE A 264 -11.53 25.91 12.01
C ILE A 264 -12.46 24.70 11.89
N SER A 265 -13.76 24.94 11.66
CA SER A 265 -14.73 23.86 11.43
C SER A 265 -14.40 23.02 10.18
N VAL A 266 -13.95 23.64 9.09
CA VAL A 266 -13.48 22.92 7.90
C VAL A 266 -12.25 22.07 8.21
N LEU A 267 -11.25 22.62 8.90
CA LEU A 267 -10.04 21.89 9.28
C LEU A 267 -10.38 20.65 10.12
N ASP A 268 -11.33 20.75 11.06
CA ASP A 268 -11.79 19.62 11.87
C ASP A 268 -12.39 18.48 11.05
N ASN A 269 -13.21 18.81 10.05
CA ASN A 269 -13.77 17.79 9.18
C ASN A 269 -12.70 17.20 8.23
N LEU A 270 -11.75 18.00 7.77
CA LEU A 270 -10.62 17.51 6.97
C LEU A 270 -9.72 16.57 7.76
N GLN A 271 -9.53 16.78 9.07
CA GLN A 271 -8.80 15.82 9.91
C GLN A 271 -9.42 14.41 9.84
N ILE A 272 -10.74 14.31 9.77
CA ILE A 272 -11.48 13.04 9.62
C ILE A 272 -11.18 12.41 8.27
N ALA A 273 -11.35 13.16 7.17
CA ALA A 273 -11.10 12.66 5.83
C ALA A 273 -9.65 12.18 5.65
N VAL A 274 -8.67 12.98 6.09
CA VAL A 274 -7.23 12.65 6.01
C VAL A 274 -6.89 11.43 6.86
N THR A 275 -7.49 11.31 8.05
CA THR A 275 -7.26 10.16 8.93
C THR A 275 -7.80 8.87 8.31
N LEU A 276 -9.02 8.88 7.77
CA LEU A 276 -9.59 7.71 7.10
C LEU A 276 -8.81 7.33 5.84
N ALA A 277 -8.39 8.33 5.05
CA ALA A 277 -7.50 8.12 3.91
C ALA A 277 -6.18 7.46 4.35
N ARG A 278 -5.60 7.89 5.47
CA ARG A 278 -4.39 7.27 6.03
C ARG A 278 -4.64 5.83 6.46
N GLU A 279 -5.79 5.53 7.09
CA GLU A 279 -6.14 4.16 7.49
C GLU A 279 -6.27 3.23 6.30
N GLU A 280 -6.95 3.69 5.27
CA GLU A 280 -7.13 2.95 4.04
C GLU A 280 -5.79 2.69 3.36
N LEU A 281 -4.96 3.74 3.28
CA LEU A 281 -3.58 3.64 2.86
C LEU A 281 -2.72 2.80 3.80
N PHE A 282 -3.16 2.47 5.01
CA PHE A 282 -2.43 1.56 5.88
C PHE A 282 -2.86 0.11 5.67
N ASN A 283 -4.16 -0.14 5.76
CA ASN A 283 -4.77 -1.47 5.68
C ASN A 283 -4.59 -2.13 4.31
N MET A 284 -4.42 -1.36 3.24
CA MET A 284 -4.23 -1.94 1.93
C MET A 284 -2.93 -2.75 1.88
N VAL A 285 -3.00 -4.01 1.45
CA VAL A 285 -1.80 -4.78 1.12
C VAL A 285 -2.05 -5.39 -0.26
N VAL A 286 -1.08 -5.22 -1.16
CA VAL A 286 -1.12 -5.76 -2.53
C VAL A 286 0.03 -6.74 -2.66
N ASP A 287 -0.15 -7.78 -3.47
CA ASP A 287 0.97 -8.63 -3.89
C ASP A 287 1.85 -7.82 -4.85
N GLU A 288 3.07 -7.46 -4.44
CA GLU A 288 3.94 -6.54 -5.17
C GLU A 288 4.42 -7.09 -6.52
N VAL A 289 4.48 -8.41 -6.66
CA VAL A 289 4.88 -9.07 -7.90
C VAL A 289 3.72 -9.05 -8.88
N VAL A 290 2.55 -9.52 -8.44
CA VAL A 290 1.34 -9.48 -9.28
C VAL A 290 1.06 -8.04 -9.67
N TRP A 291 1.02 -7.12 -8.70
CA TRP A 291 0.87 -5.70 -8.96
C TRP A 291 1.95 -5.20 -9.92
N GLY A 292 3.23 -5.45 -9.68
CA GLY A 292 4.32 -4.96 -10.51
C GLY A 292 4.28 -5.39 -11.98
N GLN A 293 3.99 -6.66 -12.21
CA GLN A 293 3.95 -7.24 -13.55
C GLN A 293 2.65 -6.92 -14.28
N THR A 294 1.57 -6.61 -13.55
CA THR A 294 0.24 -6.32 -14.12
C THR A 294 -0.13 -4.83 -14.11
N PHE A 295 0.61 -4.01 -13.36
CA PHE A 295 0.37 -2.59 -13.25
C PHE A 295 0.63 -1.92 -14.60
N ALA A 296 -0.43 -1.39 -15.18
CA ALA A 296 -0.34 -0.73 -16.45
C ALA A 296 0.23 0.70 -16.27
N LYS A 297 1.51 0.90 -16.62
CA LYS A 297 2.11 2.23 -16.79
C LYS A 297 1.48 3.03 -17.96
N PHE A 298 0.48 3.84 -17.67
CA PHE A 298 -0.16 4.71 -18.64
C PHE A 298 0.60 6.02 -18.84
N SER A 299 1.54 6.02 -19.79
CA SER A 299 2.11 7.25 -20.34
C SER A 299 3.02 6.88 -21.52
N LYS A 300 2.46 6.60 -22.70
CA LYS A 300 3.24 6.87 -23.92
C LYS A 300 3.18 8.40 -24.09
N PRO A 301 4.31 9.12 -24.03
CA PRO A 301 4.31 10.56 -24.23
C PRO A 301 3.78 10.86 -25.64
N VAL A 302 2.73 11.68 -25.74
CA VAL A 302 2.32 12.27 -27.03
C VAL A 302 2.61 13.74 -27.00
N GLY A 303 3.31 14.21 -28.04
CA GLY A 303 3.95 15.53 -27.99
C GLY A 303 5.07 15.57 -26.94
N PHE A 304 5.28 16.75 -26.39
CA PHE A 304 6.32 17.05 -25.39
C PHE A 304 6.02 16.59 -23.95
N SER A 305 4.92 15.87 -23.76
CA SER A 305 4.48 15.50 -22.41
C SER A 305 5.30 14.31 -21.89
N ASN A 306 6.35 14.57 -21.10
CA ASN A 306 7.13 13.54 -20.37
C ASN A 306 6.45 13.07 -19.07
N ILE A 307 5.15 13.34 -18.88
CA ILE A 307 4.51 13.20 -17.58
C ILE A 307 4.09 11.74 -17.36
N GLY A 308 4.86 11.04 -16.52
CA GLY A 308 4.36 9.88 -15.82
C GLY A 308 3.56 10.31 -14.59
N SER A 309 2.35 9.77 -14.40
CA SER A 309 1.60 9.97 -13.16
C SER A 309 2.29 9.25 -12.00
N GLY A 310 2.59 9.99 -10.93
CA GLY A 310 3.06 9.44 -9.66
C GLY A 310 1.90 9.01 -8.76
N GLY A 311 2.22 8.23 -7.73
CA GLY A 311 1.24 7.74 -6.76
C GLY A 311 0.43 8.83 -6.04
N ALA A 312 1.03 10.02 -5.91
CA ALA A 312 0.46 11.19 -5.28
C ALA A 312 -0.07 12.23 -6.27
N ASP A 313 -0.13 11.90 -7.57
CA ASP A 313 -0.70 12.79 -8.60
C ASP A 313 -2.21 12.54 -8.75
N CYS A 314 -2.93 12.46 -7.62
CA CYS A 314 -4.40 12.40 -7.57
C CYS A 314 -5.00 13.72 -7.01
N PRO A 315 -6.26 14.05 -7.34
CA PRO A 315 -6.96 15.26 -6.94
C PRO A 315 -6.91 15.52 -5.44
N MET A 316 -7.13 14.50 -4.59
CA MET A 316 -7.04 14.66 -3.14
C MET A 316 -5.69 15.27 -2.73
N PHE A 317 -4.57 14.64 -3.10
CA PHE A 317 -3.24 15.12 -2.72
C PHE A 317 -2.99 16.53 -3.24
N ARG A 318 -3.42 16.84 -4.47
CA ARG A 318 -3.25 18.16 -5.08
C ARG A 318 -4.12 19.24 -4.44
N MET A 319 -5.34 18.92 -4.03
CA MET A 319 -6.21 19.85 -3.30
C MET A 319 -5.68 20.12 -1.89
N LEU A 320 -5.17 19.10 -1.20
CA LEU A 320 -4.53 19.26 0.11
C LEU A 320 -3.23 20.05 0.01
N ASP A 321 -2.44 19.84 -1.05
CA ASP A 321 -1.24 20.63 -1.35
C ASP A 321 -1.60 22.10 -1.61
N ALA A 322 -2.66 22.37 -2.36
CA ALA A 322 -3.18 23.72 -2.60
C ALA A 322 -3.61 24.40 -1.29
N LEU A 323 -4.29 23.67 -0.39
CA LEU A 323 -4.75 24.19 0.89
C LEU A 323 -3.59 24.51 1.85
N CYS A 324 -2.62 23.60 1.99
CA CYS A 324 -1.52 23.76 2.95
C CYS A 324 -0.41 24.69 2.44
N GLY A 325 -0.25 24.81 1.12
CA GLY A 325 0.85 25.52 0.49
C GLY A 325 2.23 24.93 0.83
N ARG A 326 3.28 25.60 0.37
CA ARG A 326 4.68 25.25 0.63
C ARG A 326 5.22 25.98 1.86
N VAL A 327 6.31 25.45 2.44
CA VAL A 327 7.01 26.11 3.55
C VAL A 327 7.64 27.44 3.11
N ASP A 328 8.31 27.45 1.95
CA ASP A 328 8.87 28.67 1.39
C ASP A 328 7.77 29.53 0.74
N SER A 329 7.50 30.67 1.37
CA SER A 329 6.43 31.61 1.04
C SER A 329 6.67 32.45 -0.22
N SER A 330 7.92 32.48 -0.74
CA SER A 330 8.30 33.35 -1.87
C SER A 330 7.77 32.90 -3.24
N SER A 331 7.01 31.79 -3.30
CA SER A 331 6.76 31.09 -4.56
C SER A 331 5.32 30.62 -4.81
N LYS A 332 4.32 31.45 -4.46
CA LYS A 332 2.91 31.18 -4.84
C LYS A 332 2.77 30.83 -6.33
N ASP A 333 3.49 31.53 -7.18
CA ASP A 333 3.52 31.30 -8.62
C ASP A 333 4.19 29.96 -9.00
N MET A 334 5.22 29.52 -8.26
CA MET A 334 5.82 28.19 -8.48
C MET A 334 4.90 27.06 -8.03
N LEU A 335 4.13 27.24 -6.94
CA LEU A 335 3.11 26.27 -6.54
C LEU A 335 2.00 26.19 -7.58
N LEU A 336 1.50 27.33 -8.07
CA LEU A 336 0.49 27.36 -9.13
C LEU A 336 0.99 26.72 -10.42
N THR A 337 2.25 26.95 -10.79
CA THR A 337 2.87 26.35 -11.98
C THR A 337 3.06 24.84 -11.82
N GLU A 338 3.47 24.36 -10.63
CA GLU A 338 3.53 22.93 -10.33
C GLU A 338 2.14 22.29 -10.37
N LEU A 339 1.15 22.91 -9.71
CA LEU A 339 -0.22 22.39 -9.66
C LEU A 339 -0.87 22.39 -11.04
N ASP A 340 -0.68 23.44 -11.85
CA ASP A 340 -1.09 23.43 -13.26
C ASP A 340 -0.48 22.22 -13.94
N MET A 341 0.84 22.06 -13.88
CA MET A 341 1.58 20.96 -14.51
C MET A 341 1.10 19.58 -14.10
N ARG A 342 0.84 19.37 -12.80
CA ARG A 342 0.42 18.08 -12.24
C ARG A 342 -1.06 17.77 -12.44
N SER A 343 -1.91 18.79 -12.56
CA SER A 343 -3.37 18.64 -12.65
C SER A 343 -3.94 18.71 -14.07
N ARG A 344 -3.10 18.91 -15.10
CA ARG A 344 -3.55 19.05 -16.51
C ARG A 344 -4.40 17.88 -17.02
N HIS A 345 -4.29 16.71 -16.40
CA HIS A 345 -5.03 15.51 -16.77
C HIS A 345 -6.27 15.27 -15.89
N PHE A 346 -6.53 16.09 -14.86
CA PHE A 346 -7.74 15.99 -14.06
C PHE A 346 -8.97 16.48 -14.83
N PRO A 347 -10.19 16.09 -14.38
CA PRO A 347 -11.41 16.73 -14.83
C PRO A 347 -11.33 18.28 -14.71
N PRO A 348 -11.84 19.04 -15.70
CA PRO A 348 -11.69 20.50 -15.76
C PRO A 348 -12.22 21.23 -14.51
N ASN A 349 -13.30 20.71 -13.94
CA ASN A 349 -13.90 21.21 -12.71
C ASN A 349 -13.02 20.97 -11.47
N MET A 350 -12.37 19.81 -11.37
CA MET A 350 -11.40 19.52 -10.30
C MET A 350 -10.15 20.40 -10.43
N ARG A 351 -9.62 20.56 -11.65
CA ARG A 351 -8.51 21.47 -11.93
C ARG A 351 -8.86 22.90 -11.49
N SER A 352 -10.03 23.40 -11.91
CA SER A 352 -10.49 24.75 -11.55
C SER A 352 -10.59 24.96 -10.04
N LEU A 353 -11.09 23.97 -9.29
CA LEU A 353 -11.13 24.03 -7.83
C LEU A 353 -9.72 24.08 -7.21
N ILE A 354 -8.79 23.22 -7.65
CA ILE A 354 -7.40 23.22 -7.17
C ILE A 354 -6.76 24.60 -7.36
N HIS A 355 -6.93 25.21 -8.54
CA HIS A 355 -6.42 26.55 -8.81
C HIS A 355 -7.09 27.62 -7.95
N ALA A 356 -8.40 27.55 -7.77
CA ALA A 356 -9.12 28.51 -6.92
C ALA A 356 -8.64 28.46 -5.46
N VAL A 357 -8.42 27.26 -4.91
CA VAL A 357 -7.88 27.10 -3.55
C VAL A 357 -6.44 27.64 -3.47
N ALA A 358 -5.58 27.28 -4.42
CA ALA A 358 -4.18 27.71 -4.45
C ALA A 358 -4.02 29.24 -4.69
N ALA A 359 -4.94 29.86 -5.43
CA ALA A 359 -4.94 31.28 -5.70
C ALA A 359 -5.49 32.12 -4.53
N ALA A 360 -6.22 31.54 -3.59
CA ALA A 360 -6.74 32.23 -2.43
C ALA A 360 -5.63 32.62 -1.42
N PRO A 361 -5.91 33.51 -0.43
CA PRO A 361 -4.99 33.78 0.67
C PRO A 361 -4.59 32.51 1.44
N SER A 362 -3.31 32.39 1.79
CA SER A 362 -2.76 31.18 2.42
C SER A 362 -2.98 31.19 3.94
N ILE A 363 -3.56 30.11 4.47
CA ILE A 363 -3.65 29.86 5.93
C ILE A 363 -2.24 29.85 6.54
N ARG A 364 -1.27 29.22 5.88
CA ARG A 364 0.11 29.14 6.36
C ARG A 364 0.73 30.53 6.50
N SER A 365 0.61 31.38 5.48
CA SER A 365 1.13 32.75 5.53
C SER A 365 0.44 33.57 6.61
N TYR A 366 -0.85 33.38 6.82
CA TYR A 366 -1.60 34.06 7.88
C TYR A 366 -1.15 33.61 9.29
N VAL A 367 -0.98 32.30 9.50
CA VAL A 367 -0.41 31.73 10.73
C VAL A 367 1.02 32.23 10.97
N ALA A 368 1.85 32.31 9.94
CA ALA A 368 3.22 32.81 10.04
C ALA A 368 3.30 34.32 10.29
N SER A 369 2.24 35.08 10.01
CA SER A 369 2.21 36.53 10.24
C SER A 369 1.90 36.94 11.69
N GLU A 370 1.71 35.95 12.58
CA GLU A 370 1.31 36.14 13.99
C GLU A 370 -0.04 36.84 14.21
N LYS A 371 -0.80 37.10 13.14
CA LYS A 371 -2.17 37.67 13.18
C LYS A 371 -3.25 36.61 13.43
N ALA A 372 -2.93 35.33 13.23
CA ALA A 372 -3.85 34.22 13.46
C ALA A 372 -4.04 33.95 14.96
N SER A 373 -5.26 33.63 15.37
CA SER A 373 -5.53 33.12 16.72
C SER A 373 -4.75 31.82 16.98
N ASP A 374 -4.37 31.57 18.24
CA ASP A 374 -3.76 30.31 18.67
C ASP A 374 -4.57 29.07 18.25
N GLU A 375 -5.90 29.15 18.31
CA GLU A 375 -6.78 28.05 17.91
C GLU A 375 -6.60 27.68 16.43
N LEU A 376 -6.68 28.66 15.52
CA LEU A 376 -6.43 28.44 14.09
C LEU A 376 -5.01 27.90 13.84
N THR A 377 -4.01 28.46 14.52
CA THR A 377 -2.61 28.03 14.42
C THR A 377 -2.45 26.57 14.80
N HIS A 378 -2.99 26.15 15.95
CA HIS A 378 -2.88 24.78 16.42
C HIS A 378 -3.69 23.81 15.56
N ARG A 379 -4.88 24.20 15.07
CA ARG A 379 -5.68 23.36 14.14
C ARG A 379 -5.01 23.15 12.80
N PHE A 380 -4.36 24.18 12.28
CA PHE A 380 -3.58 24.05 11.05
C PHE A 380 -2.39 23.10 11.25
N LYS A 381 -1.65 23.24 12.36
CA LYS A 381 -0.56 22.31 12.73
C LYS A 381 -1.04 20.86 12.88
N ALA A 382 -2.20 20.65 13.49
CA ALA A 382 -2.81 19.32 13.63
C ALA A 382 -3.09 18.67 12.27
N LEU A 383 -3.70 19.40 11.33
CA LEU A 383 -3.93 18.91 9.97
C LEU A 383 -2.61 18.60 9.25
N GLN A 384 -1.59 19.47 9.39
CA GLN A 384 -0.27 19.24 8.79
C GLN A 384 0.41 17.97 9.30
N GLN A 385 0.27 17.64 10.60
CA GLN A 385 0.79 16.39 11.14
C GLN A 385 0.10 15.17 10.54
N LEU A 386 -1.24 15.17 10.48
CA LEU A 386 -1.99 14.07 9.87
C LEU A 386 -1.66 13.89 8.39
N MET A 387 -1.46 15.00 7.66
CA MET A 387 -1.03 14.96 6.28
C MET A 387 0.41 14.45 6.13
N TRP A 388 1.34 14.88 7.00
CA TRP A 388 2.70 14.34 7.03
C TRP A 388 2.68 12.81 7.15
N ASP A 389 1.87 12.28 8.05
CA ASP A 389 1.74 10.83 8.25
C ASP A 389 1.12 10.12 7.04
N LEU A 390 0.11 10.72 6.39
CA LEU A 390 -0.45 10.21 5.14
C LEU A 390 0.63 10.11 4.05
N TYR A 391 1.44 11.17 3.88
CA TYR A 391 2.53 11.19 2.90
C TYR A 391 3.66 10.22 3.26
N GLU A 392 4.01 10.08 4.54
CA GLU A 392 5.01 9.12 4.99
C GLU A 392 4.57 7.68 4.74
N MET A 393 3.28 7.38 4.94
CA MET A 393 2.73 6.07 4.58
C MET A 393 2.71 5.82 3.07
N HIS A 394 2.36 6.84 2.28
CA HIS A 394 2.49 6.76 0.82
C HIS A 394 3.93 6.47 0.39
N ARG A 395 4.92 7.15 1.01
CA ARG A 395 6.34 6.93 0.75
C ARG A 395 6.79 5.52 1.06
N LYS A 396 6.42 4.98 2.23
CA LYS A 396 6.73 3.60 2.61
C LYS A 396 6.11 2.58 1.66
N LYS A 397 4.90 2.84 1.16
CA LYS A 397 4.25 1.98 0.16
C LYS A 397 4.88 2.06 -1.22
N ALA A 398 5.32 3.24 -1.64
CA ALA A 398 5.98 3.42 -2.94
C ALA A 398 7.26 2.57 -3.06
N LEU A 399 7.94 2.24 -1.95
CA LEU A 399 9.12 1.36 -1.97
C LEU A 399 8.83 -0.06 -2.46
N ARG A 400 7.56 -0.49 -2.44
CA ARG A 400 7.15 -1.78 -3.02
C ARG A 400 7.42 -1.87 -4.53
N ILE A 401 7.56 -0.73 -5.23
CA ILE A 401 8.00 -0.67 -6.63
C ILE A 401 9.34 -1.39 -6.84
N VAL A 402 10.20 -1.42 -5.83
CA VAL A 402 11.50 -2.13 -5.90
C VAL A 402 11.28 -3.61 -6.16
N LEU A 403 10.36 -4.25 -5.43
CA LEU A 403 10.00 -5.66 -5.66
C LEU A 403 9.44 -5.88 -7.06
N SER A 404 8.64 -4.95 -7.56
CA SER A 404 8.08 -4.99 -8.91
C SER A 404 9.15 -4.92 -9.99
N LEU A 405 10.16 -4.04 -9.84
CA LEU A 405 11.31 -3.98 -10.74
C LEU A 405 12.07 -5.31 -10.78
N ARG A 406 12.28 -5.92 -9.61
CA ARG A 406 12.94 -7.23 -9.47
C ARG A 406 12.12 -8.37 -10.07
N ALA A 407 10.79 -8.25 -10.05
CA ALA A 407 9.89 -9.15 -10.74
C ALA A 407 9.88 -8.97 -12.28
N GLY A 408 10.73 -8.11 -12.85
CA GLY A 408 10.81 -7.89 -14.29
C GLY A 408 9.96 -6.74 -14.81
N GLN A 409 9.46 -5.85 -13.94
CA GLN A 409 8.90 -4.58 -14.40
C GLN A 409 10.00 -3.75 -15.07
N LEU A 410 9.89 -3.57 -16.39
CA LEU A 410 10.93 -2.88 -17.17
C LEU A 410 10.90 -1.36 -17.02
N PHE A 411 9.76 -0.76 -16.66
CA PHE A 411 9.59 0.68 -16.68
C PHE A 411 8.68 1.20 -15.57
N THR A 412 9.05 2.32 -14.95
CA THR A 412 8.24 3.09 -13.99
C THR A 412 7.98 4.51 -14.51
N SER A 413 6.91 5.18 -14.05
CA SER A 413 6.57 6.55 -14.45
C SER A 413 7.62 7.57 -13.99
N SER A 414 8.25 7.35 -12.83
CA SER A 414 9.32 8.17 -12.27
C SER A 414 10.70 7.92 -12.89
N GLY A 415 10.87 6.88 -13.71
CA GLY A 415 12.18 6.49 -14.23
C GLY A 415 13.07 5.78 -13.20
N THR A 416 12.50 5.30 -12.09
CA THR A 416 13.19 4.59 -11.01
C THR A 416 14.05 3.43 -11.51
N GLN A 417 13.64 2.72 -12.56
CA GLN A 417 14.41 1.62 -13.14
C GLN A 417 15.81 2.03 -13.63
N ASN A 418 16.02 3.32 -13.93
CA ASN A 418 17.30 3.83 -14.41
C ASN A 418 18.22 4.30 -13.26
N ALA A 419 17.74 4.27 -12.01
CA ALA A 419 18.52 4.72 -10.87
C ALA A 419 19.51 3.63 -10.41
N LYS A 420 20.71 4.05 -9.99
CA LYS A 420 21.71 3.15 -9.37
C LYS A 420 21.16 2.44 -8.13
N SER A 421 20.34 3.14 -7.34
CA SER A 421 19.56 2.58 -6.24
C SER A 421 18.10 3.01 -6.41
N PRO A 422 17.22 2.11 -6.88
CA PRO A 422 15.78 2.32 -6.91
C PRO A 422 15.20 2.78 -5.58
N GLU A 423 15.61 2.13 -4.47
CA GLU A 423 15.17 2.43 -3.11
C GLU A 423 15.52 3.87 -2.71
N GLY A 424 16.80 4.25 -2.91
CA GLY A 424 17.31 5.58 -2.61
C GLY A 424 16.66 6.65 -3.46
N HIS A 425 16.46 6.40 -4.76
CA HIS A 425 15.80 7.33 -5.66
C HIS A 425 14.35 7.60 -5.25
N ILE A 426 13.57 6.55 -4.96
CA ILE A 426 12.18 6.69 -4.48
C ILE A 426 12.15 7.47 -3.17
N CYS A 427 12.98 7.08 -2.19
CA CYS A 427 13.00 7.72 -0.88
C CYS A 427 13.36 9.19 -0.96
N ASN A 428 14.45 9.53 -1.65
CA ASN A 428 14.94 10.90 -1.73
C ASN A 428 13.97 11.80 -2.47
N SER A 429 13.37 11.31 -3.57
CA SER A 429 12.38 12.07 -4.34
C SER A 429 11.14 12.40 -3.50
N LEU A 430 10.59 11.41 -2.81
CA LEU A 430 9.39 11.59 -1.99
C LEU A 430 9.67 12.37 -0.69
N ARG A 431 10.82 12.15 -0.04
CA ARG A 431 11.27 12.93 1.12
C ARG A 431 11.47 14.40 0.76
N SER A 432 12.05 14.69 -0.41
CA SER A 432 12.17 16.06 -0.92
C SER A 432 10.80 16.71 -1.13
N ALA A 433 9.85 15.97 -1.72
CA ALA A 433 8.48 16.45 -1.89
C ALA A 433 7.79 16.75 -0.54
N MET A 434 8.03 15.93 0.49
CA MET A 434 7.53 16.16 1.84
C MET A 434 8.21 17.37 2.51
N ASN A 435 9.52 17.54 2.35
CA ASN A 435 10.26 18.68 2.90
C ASN A 435 9.73 20.02 2.35
N VAL A 436 9.41 20.10 1.06
CA VAL A 436 8.80 21.29 0.44
C VAL A 436 7.44 21.65 1.06
N ARG A 437 6.66 20.64 1.46
CA ARG A 437 5.31 20.81 2.03
C ARG A 437 5.33 21.12 3.52
N PHE A 438 6.15 20.42 4.28
CA PHE A 438 6.05 20.39 5.73
C PHE A 438 7.29 20.94 6.45
N GLY A 439 8.42 21.00 5.75
CA GLY A 439 9.70 21.43 6.30
C GLY A 439 10.47 20.27 6.91
N THR A 440 11.77 20.48 7.12
CA THR A 440 12.67 19.47 7.67
C THR A 440 12.60 19.37 9.19
N ASP A 441 12.30 20.48 9.88
CA ASP A 441 12.22 20.53 11.34
C ASP A 441 10.85 20.03 11.85
N PRO A 442 10.79 18.87 12.54
CA PRO A 442 9.55 18.35 13.11
C PRO A 442 8.98 19.23 14.24
N LEU A 443 9.81 20.05 14.91
CA LEU A 443 9.37 20.91 16.02
C LEU A 443 8.35 21.97 15.56
N THR A 444 8.45 22.41 14.30
CA THR A 444 7.52 23.37 13.71
C THR A 444 6.05 22.92 13.73
N ARG A 445 5.82 21.61 13.79
CA ARG A 445 4.49 21.00 13.77
C ARG A 445 4.01 20.56 15.15
N GLN A 446 4.78 20.76 16.23
CA GLN A 446 4.37 20.38 17.58
C GLN A 446 3.15 21.16 18.07
N ILE A 447 2.35 20.49 18.91
CA ILE A 447 1.16 21.04 19.55
C ILE A 447 1.40 21.13 21.05
N PRO A 448 1.18 22.31 21.66
CA PRO A 448 1.27 22.45 23.11
C PRO A 448 0.23 21.61 23.84
N ALA A 449 0.61 21.11 25.00
CA ALA A 449 -0.25 20.39 25.91
C ALA A 449 0.21 20.56 27.36
N TYR A 450 -0.65 20.16 28.29
CA TYR A 450 -0.34 20.11 29.71
C TYR A 450 -0.47 18.68 30.24
N GLY A 451 0.55 18.22 30.95
CA GLY A 451 0.60 16.91 31.57
C GLY A 451 0.13 16.92 33.03
N PHE A 452 -0.55 15.84 33.43
CA PHE A 452 -0.91 15.53 34.80
C PHE A 452 -0.55 14.08 35.11
N SER A 453 0.28 13.86 36.14
CA SER A 453 0.81 12.54 36.48
C SER A 453 0.05 11.92 37.64
N THR A 454 -0.41 10.68 37.46
CA THR A 454 -1.10 9.89 38.49
C THR A 454 -0.36 8.56 38.72
N PRO A 455 0.14 8.28 39.94
CA PRO A 455 0.82 7.03 40.25
C PRO A 455 -0.07 5.81 39.97
N LEU A 456 0.46 4.82 39.24
CA LEU A 456 -0.26 3.59 38.88
C LEU A 456 0.29 2.37 39.61
N LEU A 457 1.62 2.19 39.64
CA LEU A 457 2.28 1.09 40.33
C LEU A 457 3.37 1.61 41.26
N ARG A 458 3.53 0.96 42.41
CA ARG A 458 4.58 1.26 43.40
C ARG A 458 5.44 0.04 43.66
N GLY A 459 6.73 0.29 43.87
CA GLY A 459 7.66 -0.73 44.37
C GLY A 459 7.40 -1.04 45.84
N SER A 460 8.06 -2.08 46.35
CA SER A 460 8.02 -2.43 47.78
C SER A 460 8.58 -1.31 48.68
N ASP A 461 9.44 -0.45 48.13
CA ASP A 461 10.00 0.75 48.75
C ASP A 461 9.07 1.99 48.63
N GLY A 462 7.86 1.83 48.08
CA GLY A 462 6.90 2.92 47.85
C GLY A 462 7.21 3.80 46.64
N THR A 463 8.32 3.59 45.95
CA THR A 463 8.70 4.38 44.78
C THR A 463 7.73 4.16 43.62
N ILE A 464 7.43 5.22 42.87
CA ILE A 464 6.57 5.12 41.69
C ILE A 464 7.31 4.35 40.60
N GLN A 465 6.77 3.21 40.20
CA GLN A 465 7.30 2.35 39.14
C GLN A 465 6.62 2.60 37.79
N ALA A 466 5.35 2.98 37.82
CA ALA A 466 4.60 3.42 36.65
C ALA A 466 3.54 4.46 37.04
N ALA A 467 3.18 5.32 36.09
CA ALA A 467 2.15 6.33 36.23
C ALA A 467 1.29 6.39 34.96
N THR A 468 0.05 6.85 35.10
CA THR A 468 -0.73 7.36 33.98
C THR A 468 -0.50 8.86 33.85
N ILE A 469 -0.35 9.33 32.61
CA ILE A 469 -0.16 10.75 32.32
C ILE A 469 -1.32 11.20 31.45
N ARG A 470 -2.16 12.09 31.99
CA ARG A 470 -3.20 12.76 31.23
C ARG A 470 -2.59 13.97 30.53
N LEU A 471 -2.74 14.02 29.22
CA LEU A 471 -2.26 15.07 28.33
C LEU A 471 -3.46 15.90 27.88
N VAL A 472 -3.59 17.12 28.38
CA VAL A 472 -4.63 18.08 27.98
C VAL A 472 -4.11 18.88 26.80
N LEU A 473 -4.75 18.73 25.64
CA LEU A 473 -4.28 19.26 24.36
C LEU A 473 -4.71 20.72 24.19
N ALA A 474 -3.83 21.58 23.68
CA ALA A 474 -4.19 22.96 23.33
C ALA A 474 -5.20 23.05 22.17
N THR A 475 -5.30 21.98 21.38
CA THR A 475 -6.29 21.85 20.32
C THR A 475 -6.79 20.41 20.23
N PRO A 476 -8.06 20.17 19.87
CA PRO A 476 -8.51 18.80 19.67
C PRO A 476 -7.79 18.09 18.53
N LEU A 477 -7.51 16.80 18.73
CA LEU A 477 -6.82 15.93 17.78
C LEU A 477 -7.62 14.67 17.50
N LEU A 478 -7.64 14.23 16.24
CA LEU A 478 -8.30 12.99 15.87
C LEU A 478 -7.36 11.80 16.13
N VAL A 479 -7.57 11.12 17.24
CA VAL A 479 -6.78 9.98 17.71
C VAL A 479 -7.68 8.91 18.31
N GLY A 480 -7.20 7.67 18.34
CA GLY A 480 -7.86 6.56 19.00
C GLY A 480 -6.92 5.80 19.94
N PRO A 481 -7.46 4.99 20.86
CA PRO A 481 -6.65 4.05 21.63
C PRO A 481 -5.77 3.19 20.71
N GLY A 482 -4.48 3.08 21.04
CA GLY A 482 -3.49 2.34 20.26
C GLY A 482 -2.69 3.19 19.29
N ASP A 483 -3.10 4.44 19.07
CA ASP A 483 -2.24 5.44 18.43
C ASP A 483 -1.01 5.73 19.24
N THR A 484 0.01 6.29 18.59
CA THR A 484 1.17 6.81 19.30
C THR A 484 1.29 8.31 19.21
N VAL A 485 1.78 8.87 20.31
CA VAL A 485 2.11 10.28 20.43
C VAL A 485 3.56 10.40 20.85
N GLY A 486 4.29 11.28 20.16
CA GLY A 486 5.58 11.76 20.62
C GLY A 486 5.35 12.79 21.72
N VAL A 487 5.92 12.54 22.89
CA VAL A 487 5.87 13.43 24.05
C VAL A 487 7.24 14.05 24.21
N THR A 488 7.30 15.37 24.02
CA THR A 488 8.51 16.16 24.18
C THR A 488 8.43 16.96 25.48
N VAL A 489 9.44 16.82 26.32
CA VAL A 489 9.57 17.52 27.60
C VAL A 489 10.98 18.08 27.78
N GLU A 490 11.07 19.15 28.54
CA GLU A 490 12.32 19.71 29.00
C GLU A 490 12.75 18.96 30.27
N VAL A 491 13.62 17.95 30.13
CA VAL A 491 14.05 17.11 31.27
C VAL A 491 14.99 17.88 32.21
N LYS A 492 15.70 18.87 31.67
CA LYS A 492 16.53 19.85 32.35
C LYS A 492 16.46 21.17 31.57
N PRO A 493 16.75 22.33 32.18
CA PRO A 493 16.77 23.61 31.47
C PRO A 493 17.59 23.55 30.17
N GLY A 494 16.95 23.83 29.04
CA GLY A 494 17.51 23.77 27.68
C GLY A 494 17.59 22.37 27.04
N GLU A 495 17.27 21.30 27.77
CA GLU A 495 17.41 19.91 27.33
C GLU A 495 16.03 19.31 26.96
N LEU A 496 15.57 19.57 25.73
CA LEU A 496 14.35 18.95 25.19
C LEU A 496 14.61 17.50 24.77
N GLN A 497 13.76 16.59 25.25
CA GLN A 497 13.80 15.19 24.86
C GLN A 497 12.41 14.69 24.47
N THR A 498 12.37 13.85 23.43
CA THR A 498 11.13 13.27 22.91
C THR A 498 11.11 11.76 23.10
N ARG A 499 9.97 11.22 23.52
CA ARG A 499 9.72 9.78 23.53
C ARG A 499 8.31 9.43 23.06
N THR A 500 8.18 8.29 22.40
CA THR A 500 6.89 7.78 21.91
C THR A 500 6.14 6.99 22.98
N TYR A 501 4.83 7.20 23.06
CA TYR A 501 3.93 6.48 23.96
C TYR A 501 2.65 6.07 23.25
N SER A 502 2.07 4.95 23.67
CA SER A 502 0.72 4.54 23.23
C SER A 502 -0.33 5.38 23.94
N VAL A 503 -1.31 5.87 23.19
CA VAL A 503 -2.57 6.38 23.74
C VAL A 503 -3.34 5.23 24.35
N THR A 504 -3.55 5.27 25.67
CA THR A 504 -4.36 4.29 26.41
C THR A 504 -5.82 4.70 26.42
N GLU A 505 -6.12 5.96 26.68
CA GLU A 505 -7.49 6.48 26.77
C GLU A 505 -7.65 7.79 25.98
N VAL A 506 -8.85 8.01 25.45
CA VAL A 506 -9.24 9.24 24.75
C VAL A 506 -10.42 9.87 25.48
N LEU A 507 -10.27 11.14 25.88
CA LEU A 507 -11.23 11.89 26.69
C LEU A 507 -11.78 13.09 25.88
N LYS A 508 -13.10 13.25 25.90
CA LYS A 508 -13.85 14.30 25.18
C LYS A 508 -14.35 15.39 26.13
N LYS A 509 -14.67 16.57 25.57
CA LYS A 509 -15.30 17.68 26.29
C LYS A 509 -16.83 17.77 26.08
N ASP A 510 -17.38 17.29 24.96
CA ASP A 510 -18.84 17.14 24.71
C ASP A 510 -19.14 16.43 23.35
N LYS A 511 -20.39 16.40 22.82
CA LYS A 511 -20.93 15.78 21.56
C LYS A 511 -20.10 15.95 20.26
N SER A 512 -18.80 15.69 20.28
CA SER A 512 -17.89 15.79 19.15
C SER A 512 -18.15 14.64 18.18
N ALA A 513 -17.98 14.93 16.89
CA ALA A 513 -18.19 13.96 15.82
C ALA A 513 -17.34 12.70 16.07
N THR A 514 -18.02 11.57 16.22
CA THR A 514 -17.43 10.23 16.19
C THR A 514 -17.56 9.66 14.80
N VAL A 515 -16.46 9.18 14.23
CA VAL A 515 -16.48 8.44 12.97
C VAL A 515 -15.78 7.11 13.19
N GLY A 516 -16.54 6.01 13.29
CA GLY A 516 -16.01 4.74 13.78
C GLY A 516 -15.42 4.88 15.18
N ASP A 517 -14.20 4.37 15.38
CA ASP A 517 -13.44 4.50 16.64
C ASP A 517 -12.69 5.84 16.77
N PHE A 518 -12.75 6.72 15.76
CA PHE A 518 -12.09 8.03 15.81
C PHE A 518 -12.86 9.02 16.66
N GLN A 519 -12.12 9.70 17.54
CA GLN A 519 -12.66 10.67 18.47
C GLN A 519 -11.84 11.95 18.40
N SER A 520 -12.52 13.09 18.29
CA SER A 520 -11.87 14.39 18.48
C SER A 520 -11.53 14.55 19.97
N ALA A 521 -10.28 14.25 20.29
CA ALA A 521 -9.76 14.18 21.65
C ALA A 521 -9.37 15.58 22.13
N THR A 522 -9.90 16.00 23.27
CA THR A 522 -9.41 17.21 23.98
C THR A 522 -8.34 16.86 25.01
N SER A 523 -8.32 15.61 25.46
CA SER A 523 -7.21 15.06 26.22
C SER A 523 -7.02 13.58 25.90
N VAL A 524 -5.79 13.11 26.02
CA VAL A 524 -5.45 11.70 25.91
C VAL A 524 -4.73 11.23 27.16
N GLU A 525 -4.80 9.95 27.47
CA GLU A 525 -3.97 9.34 28.50
C GLU A 525 -2.89 8.47 27.86
N ILE A 526 -1.71 8.49 28.46
CA ILE A 526 -0.65 7.52 28.20
C ILE A 526 -0.27 6.81 29.49
N CYS A 527 0.29 5.62 29.38
CA CYS A 527 0.87 4.93 30.52
C CYS A 527 2.40 4.86 30.40
N CYS A 528 3.11 5.34 31.42
CA CYS A 528 4.56 5.37 31.43
C CYS A 528 5.13 4.54 32.58
N ARG A 529 6.08 3.66 32.25
CA ARG A 529 6.97 3.03 33.24
C ARG A 529 8.16 3.94 33.50
N LYS A 530 8.55 4.11 34.77
CA LYS A 530 9.71 4.90 35.20
C LYS A 530 11.01 4.24 34.72
N ALA A 531 11.42 4.54 33.48
CA ALA A 531 12.62 4.01 32.85
C ALA A 531 13.14 4.99 31.80
N GLY A 532 14.39 5.45 31.89
CA GLY A 532 14.95 6.50 31.03
C GLY A 532 14.54 7.91 31.43
N GLN A 533 15.11 8.93 30.78
CA GLN A 533 14.99 10.34 31.20
C GLN A 533 13.56 10.89 31.10
N VAL A 534 12.94 10.83 29.91
CA VAL A 534 11.56 11.34 29.70
C VAL A 534 10.55 10.66 30.62
N SER A 535 10.48 9.32 30.65
CA SER A 535 9.49 8.63 31.50
C SER A 535 9.73 8.85 32.99
N SER A 536 10.99 9.00 33.42
CA SER A 536 11.29 9.29 34.82
C SER A 536 10.85 10.70 35.20
N TYR A 537 11.06 11.67 34.32
CA TYR A 537 10.53 13.02 34.46
C TYR A 537 9.01 13.01 34.56
N LEU A 538 8.30 12.30 33.67
CA LEU A 538 6.83 12.22 33.69
C LEU A 538 6.31 11.60 35.00
N CYS A 539 6.91 10.51 35.46
CA CYS A 539 6.52 9.84 36.70
C CYS A 539 6.80 10.67 37.97
N SER A 540 7.70 11.66 37.93
CA SER A 540 8.09 12.44 39.12
C SER A 540 7.30 13.72 39.33
N GLN A 541 6.48 14.14 38.35
CA GLN A 541 5.74 15.39 38.44
C GLN A 541 4.62 15.34 39.49
N LYS A 542 4.49 16.40 40.29
CA LYS A 542 3.50 16.53 41.37
C LYS A 542 2.33 17.47 41.04
N GLY A 543 2.37 18.13 39.89
CA GLY A 543 1.36 19.10 39.45
C GLY A 543 1.27 19.15 37.93
N GLN A 544 0.65 20.21 37.40
CA GLN A 544 0.61 20.48 35.97
C GLN A 544 2.00 20.85 35.44
N PHE A 545 2.37 20.34 34.27
CA PHE A 545 3.64 20.67 33.62
C PHE A 545 3.47 20.80 32.09
N PRO A 546 4.25 21.67 31.43
CA PRO A 546 4.15 21.86 29.99
C PRO A 546 4.73 20.65 29.23
N ILE A 547 4.08 20.30 28.12
CA ILE A 547 4.48 19.23 27.21
C ILE A 547 4.26 19.73 25.78
N GLN A 548 5.10 19.29 24.85
CA GLN A 548 4.81 19.39 23.42
C GLN A 548 4.50 17.99 22.85
N ILE A 549 3.50 17.92 21.97
CA ILE A 549 3.01 16.67 21.42
C ILE A 549 3.16 16.67 19.90
N THR A 550 3.63 15.54 19.38
CA THR A 550 3.48 15.16 17.98
C THR A 550 2.59 13.93 17.86
N LEU A 551 1.67 13.94 16.90
CA LEU A 551 0.95 12.78 16.45
C LEU A 551 1.93 11.89 15.68
N GLN A 552 1.94 10.61 16.07
CA GLN A 552 2.61 9.55 15.32
C GLN A 552 1.65 8.35 15.28
N PRO A 553 0.49 8.45 14.62
CA PRO A 553 -0.52 7.39 14.66
C PRO A 553 0.09 6.06 14.18
N LYS A 554 -0.21 4.98 14.90
CA LYS A 554 0.19 3.61 14.51
C LYS A 554 -1.05 2.82 14.16
N PRO A 555 -1.65 3.08 12.98
CA PRO A 555 -2.89 2.46 12.57
C PRO A 555 -2.86 0.91 12.64
N GLN A 556 -1.71 0.24 12.47
CA GLN A 556 -1.62 -1.22 12.65
C GLN A 556 -2.11 -1.71 14.01
N PHE A 557 -1.92 -0.93 15.07
CA PHE A 557 -2.14 -1.36 16.43
C PHE A 557 -3.47 -0.89 17.01
N ARG A 558 -4.29 -0.20 16.21
CA ARG A 558 -5.67 0.09 16.60
C ARG A 558 -6.50 -1.18 16.58
N ILE A 559 -7.26 -1.36 17.65
CA ILE A 559 -8.00 -2.58 17.89
C ILE A 559 -9.35 -2.47 17.18
N ASN A 560 -9.48 -3.14 16.04
CA ASN A 560 -10.77 -3.35 15.40
C ASN A 560 -11.41 -4.58 16.06
N GLY A 561 -12.59 -4.40 16.66
CA GLY A 561 -13.35 -5.52 17.23
C GLY A 561 -13.70 -6.58 16.19
N ASN A 562 -14.20 -7.73 16.65
CA ASN A 562 -14.72 -8.77 15.77
C ASN A 562 -15.96 -8.29 15.00
N SER A 563 -16.12 -8.77 13.77
CA SER A 563 -17.24 -8.43 12.89
C SER A 563 -18.44 -9.38 13.02
N ASN A 564 -18.21 -10.59 13.54
CA ASN A 564 -19.26 -11.60 13.73
C ASN A 564 -18.99 -12.45 14.99
N SER A 565 -19.98 -13.26 15.38
CA SER A 565 -19.96 -14.05 16.62
C SER A 565 -19.00 -15.25 16.61
N ALA A 566 -18.53 -15.69 15.44
CA ALA A 566 -17.60 -16.82 15.32
C ALA A 566 -16.13 -16.38 15.51
N GLU A 567 -15.83 -15.11 15.24
CA GLU A 567 -14.48 -14.57 15.36
C GLU A 567 -13.98 -14.50 16.80
N GLN A 568 -12.65 -14.64 16.93
CA GLN A 568 -11.94 -14.50 18.19
C GLN A 568 -10.80 -13.49 18.06
N THR A 569 -10.55 -12.72 19.12
CA THR A 569 -9.42 -11.80 19.21
C THR A 569 -8.63 -12.06 20.49
N ILE A 570 -7.30 -12.04 20.41
CA ILE A 570 -6.42 -12.26 21.55
C ILE A 570 -5.64 -10.98 21.86
N PHE A 571 -5.58 -10.62 23.13
CA PHE A 571 -4.77 -9.54 23.67
C PHE A 571 -3.70 -10.13 24.58
N ILE A 572 -2.45 -9.75 24.38
CA ILE A 572 -1.31 -10.21 25.19
C ILE A 572 -0.53 -8.98 25.66
N ALA A 573 -0.45 -8.79 26.97
CA ALA A 573 0.18 -7.61 27.56
C ALA A 573 1.22 -7.96 28.61
N GLN A 574 2.22 -7.09 28.76
CA GLN A 574 3.17 -7.12 29.88
C GLN A 574 3.11 -5.84 30.71
N GLY A 575 2.92 -5.99 32.02
CA GLY A 575 2.93 -4.87 32.96
C GLY A 575 1.89 -3.81 32.61
N SER A 576 2.29 -2.54 32.62
CA SER A 576 1.38 -1.41 32.43
C SER A 576 0.84 -1.25 30.99
N ALA A 577 1.38 -2.02 30.03
CA ALA A 577 0.89 -2.08 28.66
C ALA A 577 -0.57 -2.59 28.56
N ILE A 578 -1.05 -3.28 29.60
CA ILE A 578 -2.45 -3.69 29.75
C ILE A 578 -3.43 -2.52 29.69
N GLY A 579 -2.99 -1.30 30.06
CA GLY A 579 -3.82 -0.10 30.07
C GLY A 579 -4.46 0.19 28.72
N LEU A 580 -3.81 -0.17 27.61
CA LEU A 580 -4.39 -0.03 26.28
C LEU A 580 -5.63 -0.92 26.10
N PHE A 581 -5.48 -2.23 26.34
CA PHE A 581 -6.56 -3.19 26.13
C PHE A 581 -7.70 -2.97 27.12
N HIS A 582 -7.35 -2.69 28.38
CA HIS A 582 -8.34 -2.35 29.41
C HIS A 582 -9.19 -1.14 28.97
N SER A 583 -8.56 -0.05 28.54
CA SER A 583 -9.28 1.18 28.22
C SER A 583 -10.19 1.01 26.99
N TRP A 584 -9.70 0.31 25.96
CA TRP A 584 -10.52 -0.04 24.79
C TRP A 584 -11.72 -0.93 25.16
N LEU A 585 -11.53 -1.92 26.04
CA LEU A 585 -12.61 -2.78 26.53
C LEU A 585 -13.63 -2.00 27.36
N SER A 586 -13.16 -1.18 28.30
CA SER A 586 -13.99 -0.38 29.19
C SER A 586 -14.90 0.58 28.43
N GLY A 587 -14.42 1.15 27.32
CA GLY A 587 -15.16 2.04 26.44
C GLY A 587 -16.28 1.39 25.62
N ARG A 588 -16.44 0.05 25.63
CA ARG A 588 -17.47 -0.66 24.84
C ARG A 588 -18.73 -0.93 25.65
N SER A 589 -19.88 -0.90 25.00
CA SER A 589 -21.15 -1.36 25.59
C SER A 589 -21.29 -2.88 25.53
N SER A 590 -20.79 -3.52 24.47
CA SER A 590 -20.87 -4.96 24.23
C SER A 590 -19.68 -5.46 23.39
N LEU A 591 -19.48 -6.79 23.37
CA LEU A 591 -18.48 -7.47 22.56
C LEU A 591 -19.16 -8.41 21.55
N VAL A 592 -18.72 -8.34 20.29
CA VAL A 592 -19.10 -9.29 19.23
C VAL A 592 -18.04 -10.40 19.19
N GLY A 593 -18.44 -11.67 19.09
CA GLY A 593 -17.50 -12.80 19.11
C GLY A 593 -16.83 -13.02 20.47
N LYS A 594 -15.67 -13.69 20.49
CA LYS A 594 -14.95 -14.01 21.74
C LYS A 594 -13.62 -13.28 21.86
N TYR A 595 -13.22 -12.99 23.09
CA TYR A 595 -11.96 -12.33 23.41
C TYR A 595 -11.22 -13.06 24.53
N LEU A 596 -9.90 -13.16 24.38
CA LEU A 596 -9.00 -13.67 25.40
C LEU A 596 -7.94 -12.62 25.71
N LEU A 597 -7.84 -12.22 26.98
CA LEU A 597 -6.82 -11.31 27.47
C LEU A 597 -5.81 -12.04 28.35
N VAL A 598 -4.55 -12.07 27.93
CA VAL A 598 -3.43 -12.69 28.65
C VAL A 598 -2.52 -11.58 29.17
N VAL A 599 -2.34 -11.51 30.49
CA VAL A 599 -1.55 -10.44 31.14
C VAL A 599 -0.39 -11.04 31.92
N GLY A 600 0.83 -10.59 31.63
CA GLY A 600 2.03 -10.94 32.37
C GLY A 600 2.36 -9.92 33.46
N ALA A 601 2.46 -10.36 34.70
CA ALA A 601 2.95 -9.57 35.83
C ALA A 601 3.87 -10.41 36.74
N ARG A 602 4.57 -9.77 37.67
CA ARG A 602 5.42 -10.50 38.63
C ARG A 602 4.56 -11.18 39.69
N ASN A 603 3.70 -10.41 40.35
CA ASN A 603 2.76 -10.80 41.40
C ASN A 603 1.56 -9.84 41.35
N LEU A 604 0.57 -10.01 42.23
CA LEU A 604 -0.64 -9.18 42.24
C LEU A 604 -0.34 -7.68 42.44
N SER A 605 0.61 -7.32 43.31
CA SER A 605 0.97 -5.90 43.56
C SER A 605 1.54 -5.17 42.34
N MET A 606 2.08 -5.93 41.38
CA MET A 606 2.65 -5.43 40.13
C MET A 606 1.72 -5.65 38.92
N LEU A 607 0.48 -6.09 39.15
CA LEU A 607 -0.56 -6.20 38.13
C LEU A 607 -1.28 -4.86 38.00
N ALA A 608 -0.96 -4.10 36.94
CA ALA A 608 -1.65 -2.85 36.66
C ALA A 608 -3.14 -3.10 36.36
N TYR A 609 -4.01 -2.23 36.86
CA TYR A 609 -5.47 -2.27 36.63
C TYR A 609 -6.17 -3.55 37.11
N ALA A 610 -5.67 -4.19 38.18
CA ALA A 610 -6.20 -5.47 38.67
C ALA A 610 -7.72 -5.45 38.93
N ASP A 611 -8.23 -4.44 39.63
CA ASP A 611 -9.67 -4.35 39.92
C ASP A 611 -10.50 -4.05 38.67
N GLN A 612 -9.98 -3.21 37.77
CA GLN A 612 -10.67 -2.90 36.53
C GLN A 612 -10.72 -4.10 35.57
N LEU A 613 -9.73 -5.00 35.60
CA LEU A 613 -9.78 -6.26 34.85
C LEU A 613 -10.94 -7.14 35.30
N CYS A 614 -11.22 -7.19 36.60
CA CYS A 614 -12.40 -7.89 37.13
C CYS A 614 -13.69 -7.27 36.59
N ASN A 615 -13.80 -5.94 36.63
CA ASN A 615 -14.97 -5.22 36.12
C ASN A 615 -15.21 -5.48 34.63
N VAL A 616 -14.15 -5.47 33.82
CA VAL A 616 -14.23 -5.77 32.38
C VAL A 616 -14.65 -7.21 32.14
N LEU A 617 -14.11 -8.16 32.89
CA LEU A 617 -14.50 -9.57 32.79
C LEU A 617 -15.99 -9.75 33.11
N ASP A 618 -16.46 -9.19 34.22
CA ASP A 618 -17.86 -9.32 34.66
C ASP A 618 -18.83 -8.63 33.68
N LYS A 619 -18.43 -7.49 33.12
CA LYS A 619 -19.20 -6.76 32.11
C LYS A 619 -19.42 -7.56 30.82
N PHE A 620 -18.50 -8.42 30.43
CA PHE A 620 -18.50 -9.05 29.11
C PHE A 620 -18.53 -10.58 29.11
N LYS A 621 -18.75 -11.23 30.26
CA LYS A 621 -19.05 -12.68 30.28
C LYS A 621 -20.35 -12.94 29.48
N PRO A 622 -20.41 -14.02 28.67
CA PRO A 622 -19.40 -15.07 28.47
C PRO A 622 -18.39 -14.78 27.33
N ASN A 623 -18.50 -13.63 26.65
CA ASN A 623 -17.69 -13.28 25.48
C ASN A 623 -16.23 -12.92 25.79
N MET A 624 -15.87 -12.77 27.06
CA MET A 624 -14.53 -12.39 27.52
C MET A 624 -13.95 -13.43 28.48
N ARG A 625 -12.67 -13.76 28.29
CA ARG A 625 -11.83 -14.50 29.25
C ARG A 625 -10.61 -13.68 29.59
N VAL A 626 -10.23 -13.68 30.87
CA VAL A 626 -9.03 -13.01 31.37
C VAL A 626 -8.14 -14.04 32.06
N LEU A 627 -6.90 -14.12 31.57
CA LEU A 627 -5.84 -14.93 32.14
C LEU A 627 -4.68 -14.05 32.61
N VAL A 628 -4.27 -14.25 33.85
CA VAL A 628 -3.12 -13.57 34.44
C VAL A 628 -2.01 -14.58 34.69
N SER A 629 -0.86 -14.34 34.06
CA SER A 629 0.37 -15.11 34.24
C SER A 629 1.27 -14.38 35.25
N LEU A 630 1.43 -14.96 36.44
CA LEU A 630 2.23 -14.40 37.52
C LEU A 630 3.54 -15.19 37.66
N SER A 631 4.69 -14.56 37.40
CA SER A 631 5.99 -15.23 37.47
C SER A 631 6.47 -15.53 38.89
N GLN A 632 5.89 -14.86 39.88
CA GLN A 632 6.17 -14.97 41.32
C GLN A 632 4.84 -14.98 42.10
N ALA A 633 3.91 -15.85 41.68
CA ALA A 633 2.58 -15.96 42.28
C ALA A 633 2.63 -16.48 43.72
N THR A 634 1.98 -15.81 44.65
CA THR A 634 1.68 -16.37 45.98
C THR A 634 0.39 -17.22 45.93
N PRO A 635 0.15 -18.14 46.89
CA PRO A 635 -1.14 -18.81 47.01
C PRO A 635 -2.31 -17.83 47.16
N GLU A 636 -2.11 -16.74 47.90
CA GLU A 636 -3.12 -15.70 48.14
C GLU A 636 -3.50 -14.96 46.85
N ASP A 637 -2.52 -14.66 45.99
CA ASP A 637 -2.75 -14.02 44.69
C ASP A 637 -3.72 -14.87 43.83
N LYS A 638 -3.53 -16.19 43.85
CA LYS A 638 -4.36 -17.13 43.08
C LYS A 638 -5.78 -17.18 43.60
N VAL A 639 -5.94 -17.25 44.92
CA VAL A 639 -7.26 -17.27 45.56
C VAL A 639 -8.00 -15.96 45.29
N TYR A 640 -7.34 -14.81 45.43
CA TYR A 640 -7.93 -13.49 45.19
C TYR A 640 -8.44 -13.33 43.75
N LEU A 641 -7.61 -13.64 42.76
CA LEU A 641 -7.98 -13.52 41.34
C LEU A 641 -9.01 -14.59 40.94
N GLY A 642 -8.83 -15.82 41.41
CA GLY A 642 -9.74 -16.94 41.14
C GLY A 642 -11.15 -16.70 41.68
N ALA A 643 -11.26 -16.11 42.88
CA ALA A 643 -12.55 -15.73 43.47
C ALA A 643 -13.35 -14.72 42.62
N ARG A 644 -12.69 -14.01 41.70
CA ARG A 644 -13.29 -13.06 40.75
C ARG A 644 -13.40 -13.62 39.33
N GLY A 645 -13.19 -14.94 39.17
CA GLY A 645 -13.29 -15.65 37.91
C GLY A 645 -12.16 -15.38 36.92
N ILE A 646 -11.03 -14.82 37.37
CA ILE A 646 -9.82 -14.65 36.55
C ILE A 646 -9.02 -15.95 36.59
N GLU A 647 -8.63 -16.43 35.41
CA GLU A 647 -7.75 -17.59 35.27
C GLU A 647 -6.32 -17.20 35.66
N VAL A 648 -5.66 -17.98 36.51
CA VAL A 648 -4.29 -17.67 36.98
C VAL A 648 -3.32 -18.77 36.57
N PHE A 649 -2.23 -18.37 35.92
CA PHE A 649 -1.10 -19.26 35.58
C PHE A 649 0.14 -18.87 36.38
N SER A 650 0.84 -19.88 36.93
CA SER A 650 2.10 -19.68 37.65
C SER A 650 3.27 -19.80 36.68
N GLY A 651 3.85 -18.66 36.31
CA GLY A 651 4.96 -18.60 35.37
C GLY A 651 4.93 -17.35 34.50
N ARG A 652 5.81 -17.33 33.49
CA ARG A 652 5.80 -16.27 32.46
C ARG A 652 4.74 -16.59 31.40
N VAL A 653 4.28 -15.54 30.72
CA VAL A 653 3.33 -15.67 29.60
C VAL A 653 3.85 -16.63 28.54
N THR A 654 5.16 -16.60 28.23
CA THR A 654 5.76 -17.53 27.26
C THR A 654 5.64 -18.99 27.68
N SER A 655 5.78 -19.31 28.97
CA SER A 655 5.59 -20.66 29.50
C SER A 655 4.14 -21.12 29.36
N TYR A 656 3.18 -20.23 29.61
CA TYR A 656 1.76 -20.48 29.34
C TYR A 656 1.52 -20.74 27.84
N LEU A 657 2.04 -19.86 26.99
CA LEU A 657 1.93 -19.95 25.54
C LEU A 657 2.65 -21.17 24.95
N GLN A 658 3.58 -21.80 25.64
CA GLN A 658 4.19 -23.06 25.19
C GLN A 658 3.34 -24.26 25.61
N SER A 659 2.81 -24.23 26.84
CA SER A 659 2.06 -25.34 27.44
C SER A 659 0.57 -25.41 27.06
N ASN A 660 -0.01 -24.32 26.54
CA ASN A 660 -1.46 -24.24 26.30
C ASN A 660 -1.80 -23.83 24.88
N THR A 661 -2.73 -24.52 24.23
CA THR A 661 -3.21 -24.17 22.88
C THR A 661 -4.07 -22.91 22.95
N LEU A 662 -3.69 -21.88 22.19
CA LEU A 662 -4.52 -20.69 22.01
C LEU A 662 -5.62 -20.97 20.97
N PRO A 663 -6.79 -20.32 21.08
CA PRO A 663 -7.78 -20.41 20.03
C PRO A 663 -7.27 -19.78 18.72
N VAL A 664 -7.82 -20.21 17.59
CA VAL A 664 -7.59 -19.55 16.30
C VAL A 664 -8.20 -18.16 16.36
N ALA A 665 -7.34 -17.15 16.34
CA ALA A 665 -7.74 -15.75 16.42
C ALA A 665 -7.67 -15.09 15.05
N ARG A 666 -8.63 -14.23 14.75
CA ARG A 666 -8.55 -13.32 13.60
C ARG A 666 -7.40 -12.32 13.76
N ALA A 667 -7.16 -11.88 14.99
CA ALA A 667 -6.07 -10.97 15.30
C ALA A 667 -5.55 -11.23 16.72
N THR A 668 -4.22 -11.13 16.87
CA THR A 668 -3.53 -11.18 18.16
C THR A 668 -2.77 -9.87 18.34
N PHE A 669 -3.07 -9.11 19.39
CA PHE A 669 -2.38 -7.85 19.70
C PHE A 669 -1.43 -8.06 20.88
N VAL A 670 -0.16 -7.69 20.69
CA VAL A 670 0.88 -7.82 21.70
C VAL A 670 1.44 -6.45 22.08
N CYS A 671 1.33 -6.09 23.36
CA CYS A 671 1.86 -4.82 23.89
C CYS A 671 2.80 -5.06 25.08
N GLY A 672 4.02 -4.50 25.04
CA GLY A 672 4.98 -4.69 26.14
C GLY A 672 6.39 -4.18 25.83
N SER A 673 7.41 -4.77 26.47
CA SER A 673 8.81 -4.52 26.09
C SER A 673 9.16 -5.20 24.76
N SER A 674 10.21 -4.73 24.07
CA SER A 674 10.68 -5.33 22.80
C SER A 674 11.04 -6.81 22.96
N GLU A 675 11.75 -7.15 24.03
CA GLU A 675 12.10 -8.52 24.40
C GLU A 675 10.85 -9.40 24.62
N PHE A 676 9.87 -8.89 25.38
CA PHE A 676 8.62 -9.61 25.61
C PHE A 676 7.84 -9.86 24.33
N GLY A 677 7.66 -8.83 23.50
CA GLY A 677 6.93 -8.93 22.24
C GLY A 677 7.57 -9.95 21.31
N LEU A 678 8.90 -9.91 21.17
CA LEU A 678 9.64 -10.84 20.33
C LEU A 678 9.56 -12.29 20.84
N ASN A 679 9.65 -12.50 22.15
CA ASN A 679 9.53 -13.84 22.72
C ASN A 679 8.11 -14.42 22.55
N VAL A 680 7.07 -13.57 22.67
CA VAL A 680 5.69 -13.98 22.34
C VAL A 680 5.59 -14.38 20.87
N ALA A 681 6.11 -13.57 19.94
CA ALA A 681 6.08 -13.88 18.52
C ALA A 681 6.79 -15.21 18.19
N ARG A 682 7.97 -15.46 18.78
CA ARG A 682 8.70 -16.73 18.64
C ARG A 682 7.87 -17.94 19.11
N CYS A 683 7.22 -17.84 20.28
CA CYS A 683 6.35 -18.91 20.79
C CYS A 683 5.16 -19.20 19.86
N LEU A 684 4.56 -18.16 19.28
CA LEU A 684 3.46 -18.31 18.33
C LEU A 684 3.93 -18.94 17.01
N ASN A 685 5.11 -18.56 16.50
CA ASN A 685 5.65 -19.07 15.24
C ASN A 685 6.09 -20.54 15.32
N GLN A 686 6.72 -20.96 16.42
CA GLN A 686 7.16 -22.36 16.60
C GLN A 686 6.02 -23.38 16.43
N ARG A 687 4.79 -22.97 16.76
CA ARG A 687 3.59 -23.80 16.58
C ARG A 687 3.12 -23.91 15.14
N HIS A 688 3.25 -22.84 14.37
CA HIS A 688 2.93 -22.87 12.94
C HIS A 688 3.89 -23.80 12.18
N THR A 689 5.18 -23.80 12.55
CA THR A 689 6.19 -24.69 11.95
C THR A 689 6.05 -26.17 12.33
N SER A 690 5.36 -26.49 13.44
CA SER A 690 5.12 -27.89 13.83
C SER A 690 4.04 -28.59 12.98
N GLN A 691 3.26 -27.84 12.20
CA GLN A 691 2.42 -28.40 11.13
C GLN A 691 3.26 -28.47 9.86
N ALA A 692 3.73 -29.67 9.48
CA ALA A 692 4.52 -29.87 8.28
C ALA A 692 3.82 -29.24 7.06
N HIS A 693 4.40 -28.18 6.50
CA HIS A 693 3.93 -27.63 5.24
C HIS A 693 4.22 -28.64 4.14
N ALA A 694 3.18 -29.17 3.50
CA ALA A 694 3.31 -30.11 2.37
C ALA A 694 4.18 -29.56 1.21
N LEU A 695 4.41 -28.25 1.16
CA LEU A 695 5.09 -27.54 0.07
C LEU A 695 6.55 -27.15 0.37
N GLY A 696 7.08 -27.48 1.56
CA GLY A 696 8.38 -27.00 2.04
C GLY A 696 8.38 -25.50 2.41
N PRO A 697 9.45 -24.98 3.04
CA PRO A 697 9.47 -23.60 3.56
C PRO A 697 9.42 -22.53 2.46
N ARG A 698 10.11 -22.74 1.32
CA ARG A 698 10.22 -21.74 0.25
C ARG A 698 8.93 -21.43 -0.51
N LEU A 699 8.02 -22.40 -0.59
CA LEU A 699 6.71 -22.25 -1.23
C LEU A 699 5.55 -22.39 -0.23
N SER A 700 5.85 -22.13 1.05
CA SER A 700 4.85 -22.03 2.10
C SER A 700 3.82 -20.94 1.81
N SER A 701 2.64 -21.06 2.41
CA SER A 701 1.58 -20.06 2.27
C SER A 701 2.06 -18.68 2.73
N ILE A 702 1.65 -17.64 2.02
CA ILE A 702 1.97 -16.24 2.29
C ILE A 702 0.68 -15.44 2.34
N ARG A 703 0.65 -14.37 3.15
CA ARG A 703 -0.41 -13.36 3.12
C ARG A 703 0.14 -12.01 2.66
N THR A 704 -0.41 -11.51 1.57
CA THR A 704 -0.03 -10.24 0.91
C THR A 704 -1.18 -9.27 0.72
N SER A 705 -2.43 -9.69 0.97
CA SER A 705 -3.65 -8.89 0.79
C SER A 705 -4.11 -8.15 2.04
N SER A 706 -3.58 -8.52 3.20
CA SER A 706 -3.94 -7.92 4.49
C SER A 706 -2.75 -7.87 5.44
N LEU A 707 -2.89 -7.04 6.49
CA LEU A 707 -1.92 -6.95 7.55
C LEU A 707 -1.74 -8.31 8.25
N PRO A 708 -0.55 -8.57 8.83
CA PRO A 708 -0.35 -9.75 9.65
C PRO A 708 -1.36 -9.83 10.81
N ASP A 709 -1.81 -11.05 11.13
CA ASP A 709 -2.75 -11.30 12.23
C ASP A 709 -2.13 -10.95 13.59
N LEU A 710 -0.81 -11.14 13.72
CA LEU A 710 -0.05 -10.70 14.87
C LEU A 710 0.33 -9.23 14.71
N ARG A 711 -0.24 -8.39 15.56
CA ARG A 711 0.03 -6.96 15.64
C ARG A 711 0.84 -6.72 16.89
N MET A 712 1.96 -6.01 16.75
CA MET A 712 2.87 -5.80 17.86
C MET A 712 3.18 -4.32 18.06
N HIS A 713 3.15 -3.90 19.31
CA HIS A 713 3.60 -2.58 19.73
C HIS A 713 4.49 -2.70 20.95
N VAL A 714 5.73 -2.25 20.82
CA VAL A 714 6.75 -2.42 21.86
C VAL A 714 7.29 -1.09 22.33
N ALA A 715 7.63 -1.03 23.61
CA ALA A 715 8.31 0.11 24.18
C ALA A 715 9.75 0.19 23.68
N SER A 716 10.17 1.38 23.27
CA SER A 716 11.58 1.71 23.01
C SER A 716 12.40 1.62 24.30
N ARG A 717 13.64 1.12 24.21
CA ARG A 717 14.64 1.21 25.29
C ARG A 717 15.42 2.55 25.18
N PRO A 718 15.97 3.07 26.29
CA PRO A 718 16.84 4.24 26.25
C PRO A 718 18.13 3.93 25.44
N LYS A 719 18.61 4.90 24.65
CA LYS A 719 19.95 4.82 24.04
C LYS A 719 21.00 4.67 25.16
N GLY A 720 21.86 3.66 25.06
CA GLY A 720 22.99 3.47 25.98
C GLY A 720 22.86 2.35 27.01
N SER A 721 21.76 1.58 27.04
CA SER A 721 21.80 0.26 27.66
C SER A 721 22.48 -0.71 26.70
N ALA A 722 23.80 -0.57 26.54
CA ALA A 722 24.58 -1.60 25.89
C ALA A 722 24.27 -2.92 26.62
N LEU A 723 23.75 -3.92 25.89
CA LEU A 723 24.09 -5.28 26.28
C LEU A 723 25.60 -5.27 26.41
N GLU A 724 26.12 -5.61 27.60
CA GLU A 724 27.54 -5.94 27.74
C GLU A 724 27.89 -6.78 26.53
N THR A 725 28.85 -6.29 25.73
CA THR A 725 29.25 -6.90 24.48
C THR A 725 29.88 -8.26 24.82
N ALA A 726 29.03 -9.25 25.05
CA ALA A 726 29.38 -10.62 24.78
C ALA A 726 29.97 -10.61 23.37
N LYS A 727 31.17 -11.15 23.22
CA LYS A 727 31.86 -11.20 21.94
C LYS A 727 30.98 -11.99 20.98
N LEU A 728 30.17 -11.27 20.20
CA LEU A 728 29.24 -11.84 19.25
C LEU A 728 30.03 -12.70 18.28
N PRO A 729 29.52 -13.88 17.89
CA PRO A 729 30.23 -14.75 16.96
C PRO A 729 30.45 -14.03 15.63
N SER A 730 31.59 -14.29 15.00
CA SER A 730 31.87 -13.82 13.64
C SER A 730 31.15 -14.74 12.65
N ILE A 731 30.26 -14.18 11.84
CA ILE A 731 29.46 -14.89 10.84
C ILE A 731 30.05 -14.61 9.47
N SER A 732 30.32 -15.67 8.70
CA SER A 732 30.82 -15.51 7.33
C SER A 732 29.71 -15.08 6.37
N LYS A 733 30.09 -14.52 5.21
CA LYS A 733 29.13 -14.22 4.14
C LYS A 733 28.43 -15.49 3.62
N ALA A 734 29.18 -16.59 3.54
CA ALA A 734 28.68 -17.90 3.14
C ALA A 734 27.62 -18.45 4.10
N GLU A 735 27.83 -18.28 5.41
CA GLU A 735 26.85 -18.65 6.43
C GLU A 735 25.58 -17.80 6.31
N LEU A 736 25.74 -16.47 6.24
CA LEU A 736 24.61 -15.55 6.08
C LEU A 736 23.72 -15.93 4.88
N ALA A 737 24.33 -16.33 3.76
CA ALA A 737 23.63 -16.74 2.53
C ALA A 737 22.75 -18.00 2.67
N LEU A 738 22.98 -18.83 3.68
CA LEU A 738 22.13 -20.01 3.96
C LEU A 738 20.77 -19.60 4.55
N HIS A 739 20.73 -18.47 5.26
CA HIS A 739 19.54 -17.98 5.96
C HIS A 739 18.71 -17.03 5.09
N ASN A 740 18.18 -17.54 3.97
CA ASN A 740 17.31 -16.81 3.04
C ASN A 740 16.01 -17.55 2.68
N SER A 741 15.38 -18.19 3.66
CA SER A 741 14.13 -18.96 3.49
C SER A 741 12.98 -18.34 4.30
N PRO A 742 11.72 -18.48 3.87
CA PRO A 742 10.60 -18.20 4.77
C PRO A 742 10.69 -19.07 6.04
N GLY A 743 10.72 -18.43 7.20
CA GLY A 743 10.90 -19.11 8.49
C GLY A 743 12.36 -19.28 8.94
N ASP A 744 13.33 -19.00 8.08
CA ASP A 744 14.76 -18.95 8.41
C ASP A 744 15.45 -17.86 7.58
N ALA A 745 15.48 -16.65 8.13
CA ALA A 745 15.94 -15.45 7.41
C ALA A 745 16.82 -14.58 8.30
N TRP A 746 18.06 -14.36 7.87
CA TRP A 746 18.99 -13.43 8.53
C TRP A 746 19.31 -12.25 7.61
N ILE A 747 19.72 -11.12 8.17
CA ILE A 747 20.20 -9.94 7.42
C ILE A 747 21.41 -9.32 8.13
N SER A 748 22.26 -8.61 7.39
CA SER A 748 23.25 -7.70 7.99
C SER A 748 22.77 -6.25 7.92
N ILE A 749 22.94 -5.50 9.01
CA ILE A 749 22.78 -4.04 9.08
C ILE A 749 23.96 -3.49 9.90
N GLY A 750 24.73 -2.57 9.33
CA GLY A 750 25.88 -1.95 10.01
C GLY A 750 26.86 -2.97 10.60
N HIS A 751 27.21 -4.01 9.82
CA HIS A 751 28.04 -5.16 10.21
C HIS A 751 27.47 -6.09 11.31
N THR A 752 26.30 -5.81 11.88
CA THR A 752 25.64 -6.75 12.81
C THR A 752 24.70 -7.66 12.03
N VAL A 753 24.73 -8.96 12.32
CA VAL A 753 23.84 -9.96 11.72
C VAL A 753 22.67 -10.21 12.66
N TYR A 754 21.46 -10.18 12.10
CA TYR A 754 20.20 -10.30 12.82
C TYR A 754 19.38 -11.47 12.29
N ASP A 755 18.89 -12.33 13.19
CA ASP A 755 17.85 -13.32 12.87
C ASP A 755 16.47 -12.65 12.87
N ILE A 756 15.95 -12.42 11.66
CA ILE A 756 14.66 -11.76 11.43
C ILE A 756 13.52 -12.74 11.21
N SER A 757 13.71 -14.04 11.44
CA SER A 757 12.71 -15.08 11.15
C SER A 757 11.37 -14.81 11.85
N ALA A 758 11.41 -14.27 13.07
CA ALA A 758 10.20 -13.91 13.80
C ALA A 758 9.38 -12.78 13.13
N LEU A 759 10.03 -11.88 12.38
CA LEU A 759 9.40 -10.72 11.74
C LEU A 759 8.35 -11.12 10.70
N PHE A 760 8.47 -12.30 10.07
CA PHE A 760 7.53 -12.76 9.04
C PHE A 760 6.08 -12.79 9.52
N SER A 761 5.89 -13.04 10.83
CA SER A 761 4.57 -13.12 11.46
C SER A 761 3.90 -11.78 11.76
N PHE A 762 4.65 -10.66 11.81
CA PHE A 762 4.11 -9.38 12.28
C PHE A 762 4.66 -8.14 11.56
N HIS A 763 5.56 -8.28 10.59
CA HIS A 763 6.16 -7.13 9.91
C HIS A 763 5.13 -6.38 9.04
N PRO A 764 4.86 -5.10 9.29
CA PRO A 764 3.82 -4.35 8.55
C PRO A 764 4.10 -4.21 7.04
N GLY A 765 5.38 -4.33 6.64
CA GLY A 765 5.79 -4.31 5.23
C GLY A 765 5.51 -5.62 4.49
N GLY A 766 5.05 -6.68 5.18
CA GLY A 766 4.82 -8.00 4.61
C GLY A 766 6.09 -8.82 4.43
N GLU A 767 5.91 -10.12 4.17
CA GLU A 767 7.01 -11.08 4.06
C GLU A 767 7.87 -10.89 2.81
N LYS A 768 7.29 -10.48 1.66
CA LYS A 768 8.06 -10.29 0.41
C LYS A 768 9.14 -9.22 0.56
N THR A 769 8.85 -8.17 1.32
CA THR A 769 9.81 -7.10 1.66
C THR A 769 10.99 -7.65 2.46
N LEU A 770 10.74 -8.52 3.45
CA LEU A 770 11.80 -9.16 4.23
C LEU A 770 12.63 -10.11 3.36
N MET A 771 11.96 -10.96 2.59
CA MET A 771 12.61 -11.90 1.66
C MET A 771 13.50 -11.21 0.63
N CYS A 772 13.20 -9.96 0.25
CA CYS A 772 14.00 -9.22 -0.74
C CYS A 772 15.49 -9.10 -0.35
N ARG A 773 15.78 -9.08 0.95
CA ARG A 773 17.12 -8.90 1.52
C ARG A 773 17.54 -10.04 2.47
N ALA A 774 16.76 -11.11 2.56
CA ALA A 774 17.13 -12.26 3.39
C ALA A 774 18.44 -12.89 2.89
N GLY A 775 19.35 -13.22 3.80
CA GLY A 775 20.71 -13.68 3.52
C GLY A 775 21.64 -12.62 2.93
N LEU A 776 21.28 -11.33 2.98
CA LEU A 776 22.03 -10.23 2.37
C LEU A 776 22.26 -9.06 3.34
N ASP A 777 23.05 -8.10 2.87
CA ASP A 777 23.08 -6.77 3.47
C ASP A 777 21.79 -5.98 3.18
N ALA A 778 21.27 -5.34 4.22
CA ALA A 778 19.99 -4.63 4.17
C ALA A 778 20.12 -3.13 4.47
N ASP A 779 21.34 -2.57 4.61
CA ASP A 779 21.55 -1.18 5.07
C ASP A 779 20.74 -0.17 4.27
N GLY A 780 20.83 -0.23 2.93
CA GLY A 780 20.14 0.70 2.05
C GLY A 780 18.62 0.66 2.19
N MET A 781 18.03 -0.55 2.26
CA MET A 781 16.58 -0.73 2.38
C MET A 781 16.09 -0.45 3.80
N PHE A 782 16.87 -0.81 4.81
CA PHE A 782 16.55 -0.54 6.21
C PHE A 782 16.54 0.96 6.50
N ASN A 783 17.61 1.67 6.14
CA ASN A 783 17.73 3.12 6.36
C ASN A 783 16.66 3.91 5.58
N ALA A 784 16.25 3.42 4.40
CA ALA A 784 15.15 4.00 3.64
C ALA A 784 13.80 4.04 4.41
N VAL A 785 13.54 3.11 5.32
CA VAL A 785 12.23 2.95 5.97
C VAL A 785 12.26 3.19 7.49
N HIS A 786 13.33 2.77 8.14
CA HIS A 786 13.41 2.64 9.60
C HIS A 786 14.42 3.57 10.27
N GLU A 787 15.14 4.37 9.48
CA GLU A 787 16.06 5.39 10.00
C GLU A 787 15.40 6.27 11.08
N GLY A 788 16.07 6.40 12.22
CA GLY A 788 15.60 7.18 13.37
C GLY A 788 14.54 6.51 14.26
N SER A 789 14.07 5.30 13.94
CA SER A 789 13.07 4.60 14.77
C SER A 789 13.70 3.86 15.96
N LEU A 790 13.59 4.46 17.16
CA LEU A 790 14.12 3.87 18.40
C LEU A 790 13.48 2.53 18.76
N GLU A 791 12.20 2.34 18.43
CA GLU A 791 11.49 1.10 18.72
C GLU A 791 11.96 -0.05 17.84
N VAL A 792 12.17 0.21 16.55
CA VAL A 792 12.71 -0.78 15.61
C VAL A 792 14.14 -1.15 16.01
N ALA A 793 14.97 -0.16 16.36
CA ALA A 793 16.31 -0.41 16.89
C ALA A 793 16.25 -1.30 18.16
N SER A 794 15.36 -1.00 19.10
CA SER A 794 15.17 -1.79 20.33
C SER A 794 14.69 -3.22 20.08
N MET A 795 14.03 -3.48 18.95
CA MET A 795 13.64 -4.83 18.53
C MET A 795 14.79 -5.56 17.87
N LEU A 796 15.51 -4.90 16.96
CA LEU A 796 16.67 -5.48 16.27
C LEU A 796 17.76 -5.91 17.26
N GLU A 797 18.01 -5.13 18.31
CA GLU A 797 18.95 -5.51 19.38
C GLU A 797 18.63 -6.89 19.97
N GLN A 798 17.34 -7.30 20.05
CA GLN A 798 16.92 -8.60 20.58
C GLN A 798 17.03 -9.75 19.56
N MET A 799 17.41 -9.42 18.32
CA MET A 799 17.56 -10.34 17.18
C MET A 799 19.02 -10.50 16.77
N ALA A 800 19.97 -9.77 17.37
CA ALA A 800 21.37 -9.87 17.02
C ALA A 800 21.90 -11.27 17.32
N VAL A 801 22.52 -11.91 16.32
CA VAL A 801 23.10 -13.26 16.41
C VAL A 801 24.61 -13.28 16.20
N GLY A 802 25.19 -12.26 15.56
CA GLY A 802 26.63 -12.19 15.31
C GLY A 802 27.07 -10.89 14.66
N THR A 803 28.34 -10.81 14.28
CA THR A 803 28.91 -9.75 13.44
C THR A 803 29.43 -10.32 12.15
N LEU A 804 29.20 -9.64 11.03
CA LEU A 804 29.67 -10.09 9.72
C LEU A 804 31.20 -10.01 9.64
N ALA A 805 31.84 -11.10 9.23
CA ALA A 805 33.29 -11.19 9.08
C ALA A 805 33.82 -10.14 8.07
N THR A 806 34.93 -9.50 8.39
CA THR A 806 35.59 -8.55 7.47
C THR A 806 36.31 -9.30 6.36
N ALA A 807 35.86 -9.12 5.12
CA ALA A 807 36.47 -9.74 3.95
C ALA A 807 37.81 -9.08 3.57
N SER A 808 38.81 -9.88 3.16
CA SER A 808 39.96 -9.37 2.42
C SER A 808 39.55 -8.91 1.01
N MET A 809 40.41 -8.17 0.29
CA MET A 809 40.11 -7.70 -1.07
C MET A 809 39.75 -8.82 -2.07
N GLU A 810 40.32 -10.03 -1.90
CA GLU A 810 40.00 -11.19 -2.73
C GLU A 810 38.62 -11.79 -2.38
N HIS A 811 38.28 -11.85 -1.09
CA HIS A 811 36.98 -12.32 -0.61
C HIS A 811 35.82 -11.42 -1.05
N GLN A 812 36.05 -10.13 -1.28
CA GLN A 812 35.00 -9.21 -1.77
C GLN A 812 34.38 -9.62 -3.12
N LYS A 813 35.16 -10.23 -4.02
CA LYS A 813 34.63 -10.72 -5.30
C LYS A 813 33.76 -11.96 -5.11
N ARG A 814 34.20 -12.90 -4.27
CA ARG A 814 33.45 -14.11 -3.88
C ARG A 814 32.14 -13.73 -3.18
N ASP A 815 32.20 -12.80 -2.24
CA ASP A 815 31.03 -12.31 -1.49
C ASP A 815 29.99 -11.66 -2.40
N LYS A 816 30.44 -10.81 -3.35
CA LYS A 816 29.55 -10.20 -4.34
C LYS A 816 28.89 -11.24 -5.24
N PHE A 817 29.63 -12.28 -5.59
CA PHE A 817 29.11 -13.37 -6.41
C PHE A 817 28.05 -14.18 -5.66
N LEU A 818 28.31 -14.50 -4.39
CA LEU A 818 27.35 -15.15 -3.51
C LEU A 818 26.10 -14.27 -3.27
N ASP A 819 26.27 -12.96 -3.10
CA ASP A 819 25.16 -12.00 -3.03
C ASP A 819 24.26 -12.09 -4.27
N ASN A 820 24.84 -12.23 -5.46
CA ASN A 820 24.06 -12.40 -6.69
C ASN A 820 23.27 -13.72 -6.68
N ILE A 821 23.87 -14.84 -6.24
CA ILE A 821 23.17 -16.13 -6.12
C ILE A 821 21.97 -16.01 -5.18
N VAL A 822 22.20 -15.50 -3.97
CA VAL A 822 21.16 -15.31 -2.95
C VAL A 822 20.07 -14.39 -3.48
N GLN A 823 20.46 -13.32 -4.16
CA GLN A 823 19.52 -12.35 -4.69
C GLN A 823 18.65 -12.94 -5.83
N ILE A 824 19.23 -13.72 -6.75
CA ILE A 824 18.49 -14.45 -7.79
C ILE A 824 17.48 -15.41 -7.14
N GLN A 825 17.90 -16.12 -6.09
CA GLN A 825 17.02 -17.04 -5.36
C GLN A 825 15.88 -16.32 -4.64
N ASN A 826 16.17 -15.19 -3.98
CA ASN A 826 15.17 -14.36 -3.31
C ASN A 826 14.14 -13.81 -4.30
N ASP A 827 14.59 -13.39 -5.49
CA ASP A 827 13.72 -12.95 -6.56
C ASP A 827 12.81 -14.08 -7.03
N LEU A 828 13.35 -15.30 -7.21
CA LEU A 828 12.55 -16.48 -7.53
C LEU A 828 11.51 -16.76 -6.44
N THR A 829 11.90 -16.78 -5.16
CA THR A 829 10.96 -17.01 -4.04
C THR A 829 9.84 -15.97 -4.04
N ASN A 830 10.15 -14.68 -4.20
CA ASN A 830 9.14 -13.62 -4.22
C ASN A 830 8.22 -13.68 -5.44
N THR A 831 8.75 -14.13 -6.58
CA THR A 831 8.03 -14.19 -7.86
C THR A 831 7.32 -15.52 -8.14
N SER A 832 7.47 -16.51 -7.26
CA SER A 832 6.80 -17.81 -7.35
C SER A 832 5.85 -18.09 -6.18
N ARG A 833 5.99 -17.34 -5.07
CA ARG A 833 5.15 -17.48 -3.87
C ARG A 833 3.99 -16.49 -3.91
N PHE A 834 2.80 -16.99 -4.22
CA PHE A 834 1.55 -16.22 -4.29
C PHE A 834 0.59 -16.62 -3.17
N GLU A 835 -0.13 -15.64 -2.65
CA GLU A 835 -1.18 -15.88 -1.65
C GLU A 835 -2.38 -16.63 -2.24
N GLN A 836 -2.80 -16.27 -3.44
CA GLN A 836 -3.87 -16.97 -4.16
C GLN A 836 -3.22 -17.86 -5.21
N GLN A 837 -3.38 -19.16 -5.06
CA GLN A 837 -3.01 -20.14 -6.07
C GLN A 837 -4.29 -20.75 -6.66
N PRO A 838 -4.31 -21.05 -7.97
CA PRO A 838 -5.47 -21.71 -8.56
C PRO A 838 -5.65 -23.11 -7.96
N THR A 839 -6.82 -23.37 -7.39
CA THR A 839 -7.18 -24.69 -6.83
C THR A 839 -7.90 -25.60 -7.82
N GLY A 840 -8.21 -25.10 -9.00
CA GLY A 840 -9.07 -25.79 -9.97
C GLY A 840 -10.57 -25.53 -9.78
N CYS A 841 -10.93 -24.81 -8.71
CA CYS A 841 -12.31 -24.39 -8.44
C CYS A 841 -12.67 -23.12 -9.23
N SER A 842 -13.86 -23.13 -9.84
CA SER A 842 -14.33 -22.05 -10.70
C SER A 842 -14.49 -20.72 -9.95
N GLU A 843 -14.90 -20.77 -8.68
CA GLU A 843 -15.03 -19.58 -7.81
C GLU A 843 -13.69 -18.94 -7.48
N GLN A 844 -12.59 -19.70 -7.52
CA GLN A 844 -11.24 -19.18 -7.27
C GLN A 844 -10.50 -18.77 -8.53
N LEU A 845 -10.93 -19.19 -9.72
CA LEU A 845 -10.26 -18.86 -10.97
C LEU A 845 -10.06 -17.35 -11.08
N SER A 846 -11.10 -16.54 -10.89
CA SER A 846 -11.05 -15.06 -10.95
C SER A 846 -10.07 -14.39 -9.96
N LYS A 847 -9.56 -15.13 -8.97
CA LYS A 847 -8.60 -14.63 -7.95
C LYS A 847 -7.16 -15.08 -8.23
N ALA A 848 -6.96 -15.99 -9.18
CA ALA A 848 -5.64 -16.50 -9.55
C ALA A 848 -4.85 -15.45 -10.34
N PRO A 849 -3.53 -15.32 -10.10
CA PRO A 849 -2.66 -14.49 -10.93
C PRO A 849 -2.68 -14.95 -12.39
N PRO A 850 -2.54 -14.02 -13.37
CA PRO A 850 -2.36 -14.40 -14.76
C PRO A 850 -1.12 -15.27 -14.97
N ILE A 851 -1.17 -16.19 -15.94
CA ILE A 851 -0.03 -17.09 -16.22
C ILE A 851 1.22 -16.31 -16.69
N GLU A 852 1.09 -15.11 -17.26
CA GLU A 852 2.23 -14.25 -17.57
C GLU A 852 3.11 -13.92 -16.37
N VAL A 853 2.52 -13.87 -15.17
CA VAL A 853 3.24 -13.54 -13.92
C VAL A 853 4.31 -14.61 -13.65
N ILE A 854 3.90 -15.89 -13.75
CA ILE A 854 4.80 -17.01 -13.49
C ILE A 854 5.81 -17.23 -14.62
N ARG A 855 5.47 -16.87 -15.87
CA ARG A 855 6.45 -16.84 -16.98
C ARG A 855 7.59 -15.88 -16.68
N GLY A 856 7.23 -14.66 -16.24
CA GLY A 856 8.19 -13.65 -15.83
C GLY A 856 9.16 -14.17 -14.76
N SER A 857 8.70 -14.97 -13.79
CA SER A 857 9.56 -15.51 -12.73
C SER A 857 10.73 -16.35 -13.27
N LEU A 858 10.45 -17.29 -14.18
CA LEU A 858 11.46 -18.19 -14.74
C LEU A 858 12.35 -17.47 -15.75
N THR A 859 11.79 -16.55 -16.55
CA THR A 859 12.60 -15.72 -17.46
C THR A 859 13.59 -14.85 -16.69
N GLN A 860 13.16 -14.23 -15.58
CA GLN A 860 14.04 -13.41 -14.74
C GLN A 860 15.15 -14.24 -14.09
N LEU A 861 14.81 -15.43 -13.58
CA LEU A 861 15.78 -16.37 -13.05
C LEU A 861 16.82 -16.75 -14.10
N VAL A 862 16.40 -17.26 -15.25
CA VAL A 862 17.31 -17.74 -16.31
C VAL A 862 18.20 -16.59 -16.80
N ARG A 863 17.65 -15.37 -16.95
CA ARG A 863 18.44 -14.19 -17.30
C ARG A 863 19.52 -13.90 -16.24
N GLY A 864 19.13 -13.80 -14.96
CA GLY A 864 20.07 -13.52 -13.88
C GLY A 864 21.12 -14.63 -13.72
N TRP A 865 20.72 -15.89 -13.91
CA TRP A 865 21.62 -17.03 -13.86
C TRP A 865 22.60 -17.03 -15.05
N THR A 866 22.15 -16.73 -16.26
CA THR A 866 23.01 -16.59 -17.44
C THR A 866 24.00 -15.44 -17.28
N GLU A 867 23.58 -14.28 -16.77
CA GLU A 867 24.48 -13.16 -16.44
C GLU A 867 25.53 -13.56 -15.40
N LEU A 868 25.13 -14.36 -14.40
CA LEU A 868 26.02 -14.93 -13.40
C LEU A 868 27.05 -15.90 -14.02
N LEU A 869 26.62 -16.77 -14.95
CA LEU A 869 27.51 -17.70 -15.65
C LEU A 869 28.47 -16.98 -16.60
N GLY A 870 28.05 -15.91 -17.26
CA GLY A 870 28.90 -15.17 -18.21
C GLY A 870 30.11 -14.47 -17.57
N VAL A 871 30.14 -14.32 -16.25
CA VAL A 871 31.33 -13.84 -15.51
C VAL A 871 32.19 -14.99 -14.95
N THR A 872 31.81 -16.23 -15.21
CA THR A 872 32.58 -17.45 -14.88
C THR A 872 33.16 -18.08 -16.16
N ALA A 873 34.04 -19.07 -16.01
CA ALA A 873 34.57 -19.85 -17.14
C ALA A 873 33.68 -21.06 -17.52
N VAL A 874 32.39 -21.05 -17.14
CA VAL A 874 31.43 -22.10 -17.53
C VAL A 874 31.17 -22.04 -19.04
N SER A 875 31.04 -23.20 -19.69
CA SER A 875 30.88 -23.29 -21.15
C SER A 875 29.63 -22.55 -21.67
N ASP A 876 29.80 -21.77 -22.74
CA ASP A 876 28.70 -21.18 -23.54
C ASP A 876 27.64 -22.23 -23.95
N THR A 877 28.03 -23.50 -24.05
CA THR A 877 27.13 -24.62 -24.34
C THR A 877 26.05 -24.79 -23.27
N LEU A 878 26.41 -24.67 -21.97
CA LEU A 878 25.43 -24.80 -20.89
C LEU A 878 24.47 -23.61 -20.86
N VAL A 879 24.98 -22.39 -21.09
CA VAL A 879 24.18 -21.18 -21.17
C VAL A 879 23.14 -21.29 -22.29
N ASN A 880 23.56 -21.73 -23.48
CA ASN A 880 22.66 -21.92 -24.61
C ASN A 880 21.61 -23.02 -24.35
N LYS A 881 21.99 -24.12 -23.69
CA LYS A 881 21.04 -25.17 -23.28
C LYS A 881 19.99 -24.65 -22.30
N LEU A 882 20.40 -23.84 -21.33
CA LEU A 882 19.48 -23.25 -20.35
C LEU A 882 18.42 -22.38 -21.02
N GLN A 883 18.84 -21.52 -21.97
CA GLN A 883 17.92 -20.69 -22.75
C GLN A 883 16.98 -21.55 -23.61
N SER A 884 17.51 -22.57 -24.29
CA SER A 884 16.72 -23.50 -25.09
C SER A 884 15.66 -24.22 -24.27
N ALA A 885 16.01 -24.71 -23.07
CA ALA A 885 15.08 -25.41 -22.19
C ALA A 885 13.96 -24.49 -21.68
N LEU A 886 14.27 -23.22 -21.40
CA LEU A 886 13.26 -22.21 -21.08
C LEU A 886 12.31 -21.97 -22.26
N ASP A 887 12.85 -21.80 -23.47
CA ASP A 887 12.05 -21.53 -24.67
C ASP A 887 11.11 -22.71 -24.98
N ASP A 888 11.60 -23.94 -24.85
CA ASP A 888 10.80 -25.16 -25.01
C ASP A 888 9.68 -25.26 -23.97
N LEU A 889 9.98 -24.94 -22.70
CA LEU A 889 8.97 -24.88 -21.64
C LEU A 889 7.90 -23.82 -21.94
N MET A 890 8.31 -22.62 -22.35
CA MET A 890 7.39 -21.54 -22.70
C MET A 890 6.47 -21.94 -23.85
N LEU A 891 6.99 -22.64 -24.86
CA LEU A 891 6.22 -23.17 -25.98
C LEU A 891 5.21 -24.24 -25.54
N ARG A 892 5.58 -25.14 -24.62
CA ARG A 892 4.64 -26.15 -24.07
C ARG A 892 3.47 -25.48 -23.33
N TRP A 893 3.76 -24.51 -22.46
CA TRP A 893 2.73 -23.74 -21.78
C TRP A 893 1.87 -22.93 -22.76
N ASP A 894 2.46 -22.37 -23.80
CA ASP A 894 1.73 -21.63 -24.83
C ASP A 894 0.73 -22.52 -25.57
N ARG A 895 1.14 -23.72 -25.98
CA ARG A 895 0.23 -24.70 -26.61
C ARG A 895 -0.96 -25.03 -25.70
N LYS A 896 -0.69 -25.30 -24.41
CA LYS A 896 -1.73 -25.62 -23.42
C LYS A 896 -2.70 -24.46 -23.20
N GLN A 897 -2.19 -23.24 -23.04
CA GLN A 897 -3.01 -22.03 -22.93
C GLN A 897 -3.87 -21.80 -24.17
N THR A 898 -3.30 -22.01 -25.36
CA THR A 898 -4.02 -21.86 -26.63
C THR A 898 -5.16 -22.87 -26.71
N ALA A 899 -4.92 -24.15 -26.39
CA ALA A 899 -5.97 -25.17 -26.35
C ALA A 899 -7.09 -24.81 -25.36
N LEU A 900 -6.74 -24.42 -24.12
CA LEU A 900 -7.72 -23.98 -23.12
C LEU A 900 -8.55 -22.79 -23.62
N TYR A 901 -7.93 -21.83 -24.30
CA TYR A 901 -8.63 -20.68 -24.85
C TYR A 901 -9.52 -21.03 -26.05
N THR A 902 -9.04 -21.82 -27.00
CA THR A 902 -9.80 -22.14 -28.21
C THR A 902 -10.96 -23.09 -27.93
N GLU A 903 -10.77 -24.06 -27.03
CA GLU A 903 -11.74 -25.12 -26.80
C GLU A 903 -12.63 -24.83 -25.60
N HIS A 904 -12.14 -24.09 -24.59
CA HIS A 904 -12.74 -24.05 -23.26
C HIS A 904 -12.89 -22.65 -22.66
N LEU A 905 -12.65 -21.55 -23.41
CA LEU A 905 -12.76 -20.19 -22.86
C LEU A 905 -14.09 -19.95 -22.12
N TYR A 906 -15.21 -20.52 -22.58
CA TYR A 906 -16.51 -20.34 -21.94
C TYR A 906 -16.79 -21.35 -20.82
N ASP A 907 -16.06 -22.47 -20.75
CA ASP A 907 -16.11 -23.46 -19.67
C ASP A 907 -15.19 -23.04 -18.52
N VAL A 908 -15.78 -22.48 -17.46
CA VAL A 908 -15.04 -21.92 -16.31
C VAL A 908 -14.28 -23.01 -15.57
N GLU A 909 -14.87 -24.20 -15.43
CA GLU A 909 -14.31 -25.30 -14.66
C GLU A 909 -13.08 -25.88 -15.36
N ARG A 910 -13.17 -26.13 -16.66
CA ARG A 910 -12.01 -26.57 -17.45
C ARG A 910 -10.89 -25.54 -17.47
N CYS A 911 -11.22 -24.26 -17.60
CA CYS A 911 -10.22 -23.20 -17.48
C CYS A 911 -9.55 -23.22 -16.09
N ALA A 912 -10.32 -23.39 -15.02
CA ALA A 912 -9.80 -23.41 -13.66
C ALA A 912 -8.82 -24.57 -13.44
N LEU A 913 -9.19 -25.78 -13.91
CA LEU A 913 -8.32 -26.96 -13.87
C LEU A 913 -7.05 -26.77 -14.70
N GLY A 914 -7.18 -26.29 -15.94
CA GLY A 914 -6.04 -26.07 -16.83
C GLY A 914 -5.05 -25.03 -16.31
N VAL A 915 -5.55 -23.93 -15.73
CA VAL A 915 -4.69 -22.91 -15.08
C VAL A 915 -3.99 -23.51 -13.86
N ARG A 916 -4.69 -24.28 -13.02
CA ARG A 916 -4.08 -24.98 -11.88
C ARG A 916 -2.94 -25.88 -12.35
N GLU A 917 -3.13 -26.70 -13.37
CA GLU A 917 -2.11 -27.63 -13.85
C GLU A 917 -0.82 -26.89 -14.31
N ILE A 918 -0.95 -25.70 -14.91
CA ILE A 918 0.19 -24.87 -15.29
C ILE A 918 0.91 -24.32 -14.03
N PHE A 919 0.17 -23.89 -13.01
CA PHE A 919 0.77 -23.45 -11.74
C PHE A 919 1.41 -24.60 -10.96
N ASP A 920 0.78 -25.78 -10.94
CA ASP A 920 1.34 -26.99 -10.33
C ASP A 920 2.64 -27.41 -11.06
N SER A 921 2.69 -27.28 -12.39
CA SER A 921 3.91 -27.46 -13.20
C SER A 921 5.01 -26.49 -12.78
N GLN A 922 4.72 -25.19 -12.73
CA GLN A 922 5.68 -24.18 -12.33
C GLN A 922 6.19 -24.42 -10.91
N ARG A 923 5.32 -24.85 -10.00
CA ARG A 923 5.70 -25.16 -8.62
C ARG A 923 6.78 -26.23 -8.55
N ILE A 924 6.60 -27.35 -9.28
CA ILE A 924 7.56 -28.46 -9.30
C ILE A 924 8.92 -27.98 -9.82
N ILE A 925 8.91 -27.21 -10.91
CA ILE A 925 10.11 -26.63 -11.52
C ILE A 925 10.85 -25.74 -10.52
N VAL A 926 10.14 -24.82 -9.85
CA VAL A 926 10.72 -23.90 -8.87
C VAL A 926 11.26 -24.63 -7.64
N GLN A 927 10.62 -25.71 -7.18
CA GLN A 927 11.15 -26.53 -6.09
C GLN A 927 12.49 -27.16 -6.46
N GLY A 928 12.61 -27.72 -7.67
CA GLY A 928 13.88 -28.29 -8.16
C GLY A 928 14.99 -27.24 -8.29
N ILE A 929 14.65 -26.06 -8.81
CA ILE A 929 15.60 -24.93 -8.92
C ILE A 929 16.07 -24.46 -7.54
N HIS A 930 15.15 -24.32 -6.58
CA HIS A 930 15.53 -23.95 -5.22
C HIS A 930 16.46 -24.98 -4.59
N ALA A 931 16.19 -26.27 -4.74
CA ALA A 931 17.04 -27.34 -4.24
C ALA A 931 18.46 -27.30 -4.86
N ALA A 932 18.56 -27.05 -6.17
CA ALA A 932 19.85 -26.90 -6.85
C ALA A 932 20.65 -25.70 -6.31
N VAL A 933 20.00 -24.56 -6.11
CA VAL A 933 20.65 -23.35 -5.59
C VAL A 933 21.02 -23.48 -4.10
N ASP A 934 20.18 -24.13 -3.28
CA ASP A 934 20.49 -24.40 -1.89
C ASP A 934 21.70 -25.33 -1.76
N ASN A 935 21.75 -26.42 -2.54
CA ASN A 935 22.90 -27.32 -2.56
C ASN A 935 24.20 -26.62 -2.96
N LEU A 936 24.13 -25.70 -3.93
CA LEU A 936 25.27 -24.87 -4.32
C LEU A 936 25.79 -24.04 -3.14
N LYS A 937 24.90 -23.31 -2.45
CA LYS A 937 25.30 -22.46 -1.32
C LYS A 937 25.86 -23.29 -0.16
N GLU A 938 25.26 -24.43 0.16
CA GLU A 938 25.76 -25.35 1.20
C GLU A 938 27.19 -25.82 0.90
N LYS A 939 27.46 -26.20 -0.36
CA LYS A 939 28.81 -26.61 -0.78
C LYS A 939 29.80 -25.44 -0.77
N LEU A 940 29.37 -24.25 -1.20
CA LEU A 940 30.19 -23.03 -1.13
C LEU A 940 30.49 -22.60 0.31
N PHE A 941 29.60 -22.90 1.25
CA PHE A 941 29.82 -22.71 2.68
C PHE A 941 30.81 -23.74 3.23
N ALA A 942 30.65 -25.01 2.87
CA ALA A 942 31.59 -26.08 3.25
C ALA A 942 33.01 -25.86 2.69
N SER A 943 33.14 -25.20 1.53
CA SER A 943 34.43 -24.86 0.90
C SER A 943 34.95 -23.45 1.28
N ALA A 944 34.46 -22.85 2.35
CA ALA A 944 34.88 -21.50 2.79
C ALA A 944 36.39 -21.37 3.11
N ASP A 945 37.09 -22.48 3.35
CA ASP A 945 38.53 -22.52 3.63
C ASP A 945 39.41 -22.55 2.36
N ASP A 946 38.85 -22.76 1.17
CA ASP A 946 39.62 -22.83 -0.08
C ASP A 946 39.86 -21.45 -0.71
N LYS A 947 41.11 -21.23 -1.17
CA LYS A 947 41.57 -20.00 -1.82
C LYS A 947 41.01 -19.79 -3.24
N GLU A 948 40.34 -20.79 -3.81
CA GLU A 948 39.73 -20.63 -5.13
C GLU A 948 38.45 -19.80 -5.04
N ILE A 949 38.39 -18.78 -5.88
CA ILE A 949 37.26 -17.83 -5.94
C ILE A 949 36.01 -18.52 -6.53
N TYR A 950 36.20 -19.56 -7.37
CA TYR A 950 35.16 -20.22 -8.15
C TYR A 950 35.45 -21.71 -8.36
N ASP A 951 34.72 -22.61 -7.69
CA ASP A 951 34.67 -24.01 -8.13
C ASP A 951 33.66 -24.13 -9.27
N ILE A 952 34.16 -24.09 -10.50
CA ILE A 952 33.35 -24.17 -11.74
C ILE A 952 32.47 -25.43 -11.73
N SER A 953 32.94 -26.54 -11.16
CA SER A 953 32.20 -27.80 -11.14
C SER A 953 30.90 -27.71 -10.33
N LEU A 954 30.89 -26.91 -9.25
CA LEU A 954 29.69 -26.65 -8.47
C LEU A 954 28.64 -25.87 -9.28
N PHE A 955 29.10 -24.92 -10.10
CA PHE A 955 28.23 -24.14 -10.98
C PHE A 955 27.67 -24.97 -12.12
N GLU A 956 28.47 -25.83 -12.74
CA GLU A 956 28.01 -26.77 -13.76
C GLU A 956 26.97 -27.73 -13.18
N MET A 957 27.20 -28.24 -11.97
CA MET A 957 26.26 -29.10 -11.26
C MET A 957 24.93 -28.39 -10.95
N ALA A 958 24.99 -27.19 -10.37
CA ALA A 958 23.79 -26.41 -10.06
C ALA A 958 23.01 -26.05 -11.32
N THR A 959 23.72 -25.62 -12.38
CA THR A 959 23.10 -25.31 -13.67
C THR A 959 22.46 -26.54 -14.32
N THR A 960 23.08 -27.72 -14.19
CA THR A 960 22.49 -28.98 -14.66
C THR A 960 21.22 -29.32 -13.87
N GLY A 961 21.19 -29.09 -12.56
CA GLY A 961 19.97 -29.27 -11.76
C GLY A 961 18.84 -28.30 -12.15
N ILE A 962 19.18 -27.04 -12.46
CA ILE A 962 18.21 -26.06 -12.99
C ILE A 962 17.69 -26.51 -14.36
N LEU A 963 18.58 -26.95 -15.25
CA LEU A 963 18.23 -27.44 -16.58
C LEU A 963 17.26 -28.64 -16.49
N GLN A 964 17.60 -29.64 -15.67
CA GLN A 964 16.74 -30.80 -15.43
C GLN A 964 15.37 -30.40 -14.90
N SER A 965 15.31 -29.39 -14.03
CA SER A 965 14.05 -28.87 -13.51
C SER A 965 13.20 -28.25 -14.62
N LEU A 966 13.79 -27.47 -15.54
CA LEU A 966 13.08 -26.89 -16.69
C LEU A 966 12.64 -27.93 -17.73
N GLU A 967 13.42 -29.01 -17.88
CA GLU A 967 13.14 -30.13 -18.79
C GLU A 967 12.15 -31.16 -18.21
N THR A 968 11.83 -31.07 -16.91
CA THR A 968 10.94 -32.03 -16.25
C THR A 968 9.58 -32.06 -16.95
N ASN A 969 9.19 -33.26 -17.40
CA ASN A 969 7.93 -33.50 -18.11
C ASN A 969 6.74 -33.48 -17.13
N LEU A 970 5.67 -32.79 -17.53
CA LEU A 970 4.30 -33.10 -17.14
C LEU A 970 3.57 -33.64 -18.36
#